data_AF-A0A381SFF1-F1
#
_entry.id   AF-A0A381SFF1-F1
#
_cell.length_a   1.000
_cell.length_b   1.000
_cell.length_c   1.000
_cell.angle_alpha   90.00
_cell.angle_beta   90.00
_cell.angle_gamma   90.00
#
_symmetry.space_group_name_H-M   'P 1'
#
loop_
_entity.id
_entity.type
_entity.pdbx_description
1 polymer ?
#
loop_
_entity_poly.entity_id
_entity_poly.type
_entity_poly.pdbx_seq_one_letter_code
_entity_poly.pdbx_strand_id
1 'polypeptide(L)'
;KEIVEFVTHDEKTSKDVTKKLKLAFTNNDASETLFEVLKTPSIKDALERELAEQESTARGSDTDNPLFDLVKGLGENSPSEEFKIAATDGGTQAIIFEVVEASGEPALTASVFKSLGGLVEIRVDPIKNRSLQFAEAISSGIVVFFTIFGSFSIIVGLLLIFLVFVMLAASRTTEMGIARAIGTKRRHLVQMFTYEGLVYSLGASIVGTGLGILASMLLIQMMIRAFADSDDVTFFYSVTFRSIVVAFSAGFVLTALTVTISAYRVSKLNIVVAIRGLSQEFVSDEVPSTLQRAKTVLKWVFGPLTFAVDTWRLWRDGYGVISRVFIFFSLLLIVPWIVVLISKVFKFFQPWLASGWPLLPVGLILAFAGLDPEKGVDNFAYDSAALVAVGVTLSIVSIGLMLRRILAYRGYREEFQKRVSMSLIGLAMLTFYSLPFDALENITGELEGGPEMFILSGVSLVAASVWVVMHNADVLVWIISRITGQWGSLRPVVKTAIAYPMSARLRTGLTLAMFSLVIFTMMIFAILINLGNVIRDDPDKASGGFDIRGVIKPELPIDDPYAVIDGNGNDLSVSDFELITSQAKLRVEVRQADAELIFKRARIRASDEVWLRNNLFQFTHWDPAYGQTSEEIWQSVANDPGLAVVAAGIIREEDGWGPPRGDSVFQLTGIEPDEKGEISGVDITLRPPVGQGASDRLVTRKVVGVLDEFADYFENNQGSSNDIYMHYSVLEELSEKTVPFTDYKFRITDPSRADELTRLLETVFIDHGMTAKSTLESIDQEQAQTNAFNQLFQGFMGLGLLVGVAALGVIAFRAVVERRQSIGMMRAIGYKARMVQLQFLMESGVVAVLGSLLGIGLGTLMAWNIYKSISQESAGVTFSIPIVNVAAIVLVAVVFSLLNTMLPARQASGIKPAEALRYE
;
A
#
# COMPACT_ATOMS: atom_id res chain seq x y z
N LYS A 1 -27.96 -36.07 -7.02
CA LYS A 1 -27.88 -35.10 -8.15
C LYS A 1 -28.08 -33.65 -7.71
N GLU A 2 -28.67 -33.37 -6.54
CA GLU A 2 -28.81 -32.00 -5.98
C GLU A 2 -27.61 -31.51 -5.12
N ILE A 3 -26.51 -32.28 -5.05
CA ILE A 3 -25.33 -31.91 -4.23
C ILE A 3 -24.22 -31.25 -5.09
N VAL A 4 -24.38 -31.18 -6.41
CA VAL A 4 -23.31 -30.75 -7.34
C VAL A 4 -23.50 -29.33 -7.90
N GLU A 5 -24.56 -28.62 -7.50
CA GLU A 5 -24.89 -27.28 -8.03
C GLU A 5 -24.62 -26.11 -7.05
N PHE A 6 -23.74 -26.32 -6.06
CA PHE A 6 -23.32 -25.27 -5.11
C PHE A 6 -21.84 -24.87 -5.30
N VAL A 7 -21.49 -24.42 -6.50
CA VAL A 7 -20.38 -23.45 -6.65
C VAL A 7 -20.95 -22.06 -6.42
N THR A 8 -21.53 -21.83 -5.24
CA THR A 8 -21.85 -20.48 -4.79
C THR A 8 -20.59 -19.91 -4.14
N HIS A 9 -20.22 -18.70 -4.55
CA HIS A 9 -19.23 -17.84 -3.88
C HIS A 9 -19.76 -17.32 -2.53
N ASP A 10 -20.76 -18.00 -1.94
CA ASP A 10 -21.49 -17.53 -0.78
C ASP A 10 -20.77 -17.98 0.49
N GLU A 11 -19.83 -17.13 0.93
CA GLU A 11 -19.10 -17.24 2.19
C GLU A 11 -20.05 -17.50 3.37
N LYS A 12 -21.23 -16.86 3.37
CA LYS A 12 -22.20 -16.97 4.45
C LYS A 12 -22.73 -18.39 4.59
N THR A 13 -23.12 -19.02 3.49
CA THR A 13 -23.60 -20.42 3.51
C THR A 13 -22.50 -21.37 3.99
N SER A 14 -21.24 -21.13 3.60
CA SER A 14 -20.09 -21.94 4.03
C SER A 14 -19.77 -21.77 5.52
N LYS A 15 -19.85 -20.53 6.05
CA LYS A 15 -19.81 -20.24 7.49
C LYS A 15 -20.93 -20.96 8.25
N ASP A 16 -22.17 -20.88 7.76
CA ASP A 16 -23.33 -21.53 8.40
C ASP A 16 -23.18 -23.06 8.47
N VAL A 17 -22.72 -23.70 7.40
CA VAL A 17 -22.47 -25.15 7.38
C VAL A 17 -21.34 -25.52 8.36
N THR A 18 -20.26 -24.73 8.39
CA THR A 18 -19.16 -24.94 9.34
C THR A 18 -19.66 -24.84 10.78
N LYS A 19 -20.47 -23.83 11.11
CA LYS A 19 -21.05 -23.65 12.45
C LYS A 19 -21.84 -24.89 12.87
N LYS A 20 -22.71 -25.39 11.98
CA LYS A 20 -23.52 -26.61 12.22
C LYS A 20 -22.67 -27.85 12.41
N LEU A 21 -21.61 -28.03 11.61
CA LEU A 21 -20.72 -29.17 11.74
C LEU A 21 -19.91 -29.12 13.04
N LYS A 22 -19.38 -27.95 13.43
CA LYS A 22 -18.70 -27.78 14.72
C LYS A 22 -19.61 -28.22 15.87
N LEU A 23 -20.84 -27.70 15.92
CA LEU A 23 -21.84 -28.07 16.92
C LEU A 23 -22.21 -29.56 16.91
N ALA A 24 -22.29 -30.18 15.73
CA ALA A 24 -22.64 -31.59 15.60
C ALA A 24 -21.56 -32.54 16.13
N PHE A 25 -20.28 -32.12 16.11
CA PHE A 25 -19.14 -32.91 16.60
C PHE A 25 -18.64 -32.48 17.98
N THR A 26 -19.27 -31.49 18.60
CA THR A 26 -19.04 -31.13 20.00
C THR A 26 -19.78 -32.10 20.91
N ASN A 27 -19.07 -32.71 21.87
CA ASN A 27 -19.68 -33.54 22.89
C ASN A 27 -20.42 -32.66 23.92
N ASN A 28 -21.74 -32.79 23.98
CA ASN A 28 -22.58 -31.99 24.86
C ASN A 28 -22.28 -32.23 26.35
N ASP A 29 -22.03 -33.48 26.76
CA ASP A 29 -21.77 -33.81 28.17
C ASP A 29 -20.42 -33.23 28.64
N ALA A 30 -19.41 -33.29 27.77
CA ALA A 30 -18.11 -32.68 28.00
C ALA A 30 -18.19 -31.15 28.03
N SER A 31 -19.02 -30.56 27.16
CA SER A 31 -19.28 -29.12 27.13
C SER A 31 -20.01 -28.63 28.37
N GLU A 32 -20.99 -29.38 28.89
CA GLU A 32 -21.69 -29.04 30.14
C GLU A 32 -20.75 -29.15 31.34
N THR A 33 -19.92 -30.20 31.38
CA THR A 33 -18.92 -30.37 32.43
C THR A 33 -17.90 -29.22 32.41
N LEU A 34 -17.42 -28.84 31.22
CA LEU A 34 -16.53 -27.70 31.05
C LEU A 34 -17.22 -26.40 31.50
N PHE A 35 -18.45 -26.17 31.07
CA PHE A 35 -19.23 -24.98 31.41
C PHE A 35 -19.38 -24.79 32.93
N GLU A 36 -19.76 -25.85 33.66
CA GLU A 36 -19.90 -25.80 35.12
C GLU A 36 -18.56 -25.53 35.82
N VAL A 37 -17.46 -26.10 35.31
CA VAL A 37 -16.13 -25.87 35.87
C VAL A 37 -15.67 -24.42 35.65
N LEU A 38 -15.85 -23.88 34.44
CA LEU A 38 -15.48 -22.50 34.11
C LEU A 38 -16.34 -21.45 34.81
N LYS A 39 -17.56 -21.82 35.24
CA LYS A 39 -18.47 -20.96 36.00
C LYS A 39 -18.04 -20.76 37.47
N THR A 40 -17.03 -21.49 37.93
CA THR A 40 -16.42 -21.27 39.25
C THR A 40 -15.93 -19.83 39.36
N PRO A 41 -16.27 -19.07 40.42
CA PRO A 41 -15.95 -17.64 40.50
C PRO A 41 -14.47 -17.30 40.27
N SER A 42 -13.56 -18.14 40.79
CA SER A 42 -12.11 -17.95 40.61
C SER A 42 -11.65 -18.03 39.15
N ILE A 43 -12.22 -18.95 38.36
CA ILE A 43 -11.88 -19.17 36.95
C ILE A 43 -12.59 -18.12 36.09
N LYS A 44 -13.87 -17.87 36.37
CA LYS A 44 -14.66 -16.87 35.65
C LYS A 44 -14.04 -15.47 35.76
N ASP A 45 -13.70 -15.03 36.97
CA ASP A 45 -13.10 -13.71 37.22
C ASP A 45 -11.68 -13.60 36.63
N ALA A 46 -11.01 -14.73 36.39
CA ALA A 46 -9.71 -14.77 35.74
C ALA A 46 -9.84 -14.74 34.20
N LEU A 47 -10.80 -15.46 33.62
CA LEU A 47 -11.14 -15.35 32.20
C LEU A 47 -11.66 -13.96 31.83
N GLU A 48 -12.44 -13.31 32.70
CA GLU A 48 -12.89 -11.93 32.51
C GLU A 48 -11.72 -10.93 32.58
N ARG A 49 -10.69 -11.21 33.40
CA ARG A 49 -9.46 -10.41 33.42
C ARG A 49 -8.62 -10.61 32.17
N GLU A 50 -8.46 -11.85 31.72
CA GLU A 50 -7.74 -12.16 30.49
C GLU A 50 -8.42 -11.54 29.27
N LEU A 51 -9.76 -11.61 29.21
CA LEU A 51 -10.54 -10.94 28.17
C LEU A 51 -10.34 -9.42 28.23
N ALA A 52 -10.31 -8.81 29.43
CA ALA A 52 -10.05 -7.38 29.57
C ALA A 52 -8.61 -6.99 29.18
N GLU A 53 -7.64 -7.88 29.42
CA GLU A 53 -6.24 -7.71 29.03
C GLU A 53 -6.07 -7.86 27.51
N GLN A 54 -6.72 -8.84 26.90
CA GLN A 54 -6.82 -8.98 25.45
C GLN A 54 -7.56 -7.81 24.80
N GLU A 55 -8.65 -7.32 25.37
CA GLU A 55 -9.34 -6.12 24.87
C GLU A 55 -8.47 -4.86 25.03
N SER A 56 -7.51 -4.85 25.97
CA SER A 56 -6.54 -3.76 26.12
C SER A 56 -5.35 -3.86 25.16
N THR A 57 -4.96 -5.06 24.76
CA THR A 57 -3.81 -5.31 23.86
C THR A 57 -4.22 -5.47 22.38
N ALA A 58 -5.44 -5.94 22.10
CA ALA A 58 -5.99 -6.04 20.77
C ALA A 58 -6.41 -4.66 20.26
N ARG A 59 -5.65 -4.12 19.30
CA ARG A 59 -6.02 -2.90 18.59
C ARG A 59 -7.21 -3.18 17.66
N GLY A 60 -8.41 -2.92 18.16
CA GLY A 60 -9.64 -2.94 17.38
C GLY A 60 -10.73 -3.82 17.99
N SER A 61 -11.98 -3.37 17.88
CA SER A 61 -13.16 -4.13 18.30
C SER A 61 -13.43 -5.28 17.32
N ASP A 62 -12.61 -6.32 17.35
CA ASP A 62 -12.86 -7.50 16.54
C ASP A 62 -14.00 -8.30 17.18
N THR A 63 -15.21 -8.12 16.65
CA THR A 63 -16.45 -8.73 17.15
C THR A 63 -16.50 -10.25 17.03
N ASP A 64 -15.43 -10.86 16.50
CA ASP A 64 -15.27 -12.30 16.29
C ASP A 64 -14.23 -12.91 17.26
N ASN A 65 -13.96 -12.30 18.42
CA ASN A 65 -13.10 -12.93 19.46
C ASN A 65 -13.83 -14.14 20.10
N PRO A 66 -13.34 -15.38 19.93
CA PRO A 66 -13.99 -16.55 20.52
C PRO A 66 -13.94 -16.56 22.06
N LEU A 67 -12.94 -15.93 22.69
CA LEU A 67 -12.89 -15.76 24.15
C LEU A 67 -14.04 -14.89 24.65
N PHE A 68 -14.40 -13.84 23.91
CA PHE A 68 -15.55 -13.00 24.23
C PHE A 68 -16.86 -13.81 24.23
N ASP A 69 -17.06 -14.64 23.20
CA ASP A 69 -18.22 -15.53 23.10
C ASP A 69 -18.25 -16.58 24.23
N LEU A 70 -17.07 -17.09 24.63
CA LEU A 70 -16.93 -17.99 25.78
C LEU A 70 -17.36 -17.30 27.09
N VAL A 71 -16.77 -16.15 27.42
CA VAL A 71 -17.01 -15.42 28.67
C VAL A 71 -18.45 -14.93 28.75
N LYS A 72 -18.99 -14.41 27.65
CA LYS A 72 -20.40 -14.02 27.53
C LYS A 72 -21.33 -15.20 27.78
N GLY A 73 -20.98 -16.37 27.23
CA GLY A 73 -21.71 -17.63 27.44
C GLY A 73 -21.76 -18.07 28.90
N LEU A 74 -20.71 -17.83 29.70
CA LEU A 74 -20.66 -18.15 31.13
C LEU A 74 -21.68 -17.35 31.97
N GLY A 75 -22.26 -16.28 31.41
CA GLY A 75 -23.38 -15.53 32.02
C GLY A 75 -24.73 -16.25 31.94
N GLU A 76 -24.85 -17.31 31.14
CA GLU A 76 -26.09 -18.03 30.92
C GLU A 76 -26.30 -19.21 31.91
N ASN A 77 -27.49 -19.83 31.85
CA ASN A 77 -27.84 -20.98 32.71
C ASN A 77 -27.36 -22.32 32.15
N SER A 78 -26.97 -22.37 30.87
CA SER A 78 -26.54 -23.57 30.15
C SER A 78 -25.60 -23.16 29.01
N PRO A 79 -24.70 -24.04 28.52
CA PRO A 79 -23.79 -23.70 27.43
C PRO A 79 -24.55 -23.38 26.13
N SER A 80 -24.43 -22.13 25.66
CA SER A 80 -25.00 -21.66 24.39
C SER A 80 -24.30 -22.30 23.17
N GLU A 81 -24.87 -22.15 21.98
CA GLU A 81 -24.21 -22.58 20.74
C GLU A 81 -22.91 -21.81 20.51
N GLU A 82 -22.89 -20.50 20.75
CA GLU A 82 -21.68 -19.68 20.68
C GLU A 82 -20.62 -20.16 21.69
N PHE A 83 -20.99 -20.44 22.94
CA PHE A 83 -20.07 -21.00 23.95
C PHE A 83 -19.47 -22.32 23.49
N LYS A 84 -20.29 -23.23 22.97
CA LYS A 84 -19.83 -24.54 22.48
C LYS A 84 -18.83 -24.39 21.36
N ILE A 85 -19.05 -23.46 20.43
CA ILE A 85 -18.12 -23.22 19.33
C ILE A 85 -16.84 -22.58 19.82
N ALA A 86 -16.93 -21.57 20.69
CA ALA A 86 -15.80 -20.89 21.31
C ALA A 86 -14.93 -21.86 22.13
N ALA A 87 -15.54 -22.74 22.93
CA ALA A 87 -14.82 -23.73 23.74
C ALA A 87 -14.06 -24.77 22.89
N THR A 88 -14.41 -24.92 21.60
CA THR A 88 -13.70 -25.79 20.65
C THR A 88 -12.57 -25.09 19.89
N ASP A 89 -12.45 -23.78 20.08
CA ASP A 89 -11.38 -22.99 19.49
C ASP A 89 -10.06 -23.21 20.23
N GLY A 90 -8.96 -23.33 19.49
CA GLY A 90 -7.66 -23.69 20.04
C GLY A 90 -7.06 -22.59 20.93
N GLY A 91 -7.22 -21.32 20.56
CA GLY A 91 -6.73 -20.20 21.35
C GLY A 91 -7.53 -20.01 22.63
N THR A 92 -8.84 -20.16 22.55
CA THR A 92 -9.73 -20.11 23.73
C THR A 92 -9.45 -21.25 24.71
N GLN A 93 -9.21 -22.47 24.20
CA GLN A 93 -8.76 -23.59 25.03
C GLN A 93 -7.46 -23.26 25.75
N ALA A 94 -6.59 -22.47 25.10
CA ALA A 94 -5.31 -22.13 25.68
C ALA A 94 -5.37 -21.23 26.90
N ILE A 95 -6.16 -20.19 26.76
CA ILE A 95 -6.46 -19.25 27.83
C ILE A 95 -7.17 -19.95 28.99
N ILE A 96 -8.13 -20.85 28.69
CA ILE A 96 -8.80 -21.66 29.71
C ILE A 96 -7.78 -22.45 30.54
N PHE A 97 -6.81 -23.10 29.89
CA PHE A 97 -5.80 -23.89 30.60
C PHE A 97 -4.90 -23.01 31.46
N GLU A 98 -4.39 -21.92 30.90
CA GLU A 98 -3.52 -20.98 31.62
C GLU A 98 -4.20 -20.45 32.89
N VAL A 99 -5.44 -20.00 32.77
CA VAL A 99 -6.24 -19.51 33.90
C VAL A 99 -6.47 -20.59 34.95
N VAL A 100 -6.78 -21.81 34.54
CA VAL A 100 -7.08 -22.91 35.45
C VAL A 100 -5.81 -23.39 36.15
N GLU A 101 -4.68 -23.43 35.48
CA GLU A 101 -3.39 -23.81 36.08
C GLU A 101 -2.90 -22.74 37.06
N ALA A 102 -3.05 -21.45 36.71
CA ALA A 102 -2.75 -20.32 37.60
C ALA A 102 -3.60 -20.33 38.88
N SER A 103 -4.75 -21.02 38.89
CA SER A 103 -5.57 -21.19 40.10
C SER A 103 -4.92 -22.10 41.15
N GLY A 104 -3.93 -22.91 40.77
CA GLY A 104 -3.19 -23.80 41.69
C GLY A 104 -4.00 -24.99 42.21
N GLU A 105 -5.15 -25.32 41.61
CA GLU A 105 -6.00 -26.45 41.99
C GLU A 105 -5.84 -27.66 41.05
N PRO A 106 -5.13 -28.73 41.47
CA PRO A 106 -4.81 -29.87 40.59
C PRO A 106 -6.05 -30.65 40.14
N ALA A 107 -7.10 -30.70 40.97
CA ALA A 107 -8.34 -31.41 40.68
C ALA A 107 -9.19 -30.68 39.61
N LEU A 108 -9.25 -29.35 39.67
CA LEU A 108 -9.90 -28.53 38.64
C LEU A 108 -9.15 -28.63 37.30
N THR A 109 -7.83 -28.53 37.34
CA THR A 109 -6.95 -28.66 36.17
C THR A 109 -7.15 -30.00 35.46
N ALA A 110 -7.15 -31.12 36.21
CA ALA A 110 -7.41 -32.44 35.66
C ALA A 110 -8.83 -32.59 35.08
N SER A 111 -9.83 -31.94 35.70
CA SER A 111 -11.21 -31.95 35.22
C SER A 111 -11.38 -31.16 33.92
N VAL A 112 -10.75 -29.99 33.81
CA VAL A 112 -10.72 -29.19 32.57
C VAL A 112 -10.01 -29.95 31.47
N PHE A 113 -8.86 -30.56 31.76
CA PHE A 113 -8.09 -31.35 30.79
C PHE A 113 -8.92 -32.51 30.23
N LYS A 114 -9.62 -33.24 31.08
CA LYS A 114 -10.49 -34.34 30.67
C LYS A 114 -11.69 -33.86 29.85
N SER A 115 -12.31 -32.75 30.24
CA SER A 115 -13.46 -32.18 29.52
C SER A 115 -13.06 -31.63 28.15
N LEU A 116 -11.93 -30.93 28.05
CA LEU A 116 -11.39 -30.41 26.79
C LEU A 116 -10.94 -31.53 25.85
N GLY A 117 -10.25 -32.56 26.38
CA GLY A 117 -9.86 -33.73 25.60
C GLY A 117 -11.04 -34.56 25.09
N GLY A 118 -12.19 -34.51 25.77
CA GLY A 118 -13.44 -35.15 25.34
C GLY A 118 -14.40 -34.24 24.57
N LEU A 119 -14.06 -32.95 24.39
CA LEU A 119 -14.98 -31.95 23.85
C LEU A 119 -15.21 -32.09 22.34
N VAL A 120 -14.19 -32.52 21.59
CA VAL A 120 -14.25 -32.65 20.13
C VAL A 120 -13.65 -33.98 19.70
N GLU A 121 -14.48 -34.85 19.14
CA GLU A 121 -14.03 -36.11 18.53
C GLU A 121 -13.54 -35.90 17.09
N ILE A 122 -14.19 -34.99 16.35
CA ILE A 122 -13.84 -34.64 14.96
C ILE A 122 -13.74 -33.12 14.83
N ARG A 123 -12.55 -32.62 14.53
CA ARG A 123 -12.30 -31.19 14.32
C ARG A 123 -12.73 -30.78 12.90
N VAL A 124 -13.59 -29.77 12.81
CA VAL A 124 -14.09 -29.23 11.54
C VAL A 124 -13.23 -28.05 11.10
N ASP A 125 -12.57 -28.17 9.95
CA ASP A 125 -11.77 -27.09 9.35
C ASP A 125 -12.54 -26.41 8.19
N PRO A 126 -12.83 -25.10 8.25
CA PRO A 126 -13.54 -24.38 7.19
C PRO A 126 -12.64 -24.04 6.00
N ILE A 127 -12.18 -25.06 5.27
CA ILE A 127 -11.23 -24.91 4.14
C ILE A 127 -11.73 -23.85 3.14
N LYS A 128 -13.00 -23.90 2.74
CA LYS A 128 -13.57 -22.94 1.78
C LYS A 128 -13.58 -21.50 2.29
N ASN A 129 -13.90 -21.25 3.56
CA ASN A 129 -13.88 -19.89 4.11
C ASN A 129 -12.46 -19.36 4.20
N ARG A 130 -11.51 -20.19 4.66
CA ARG A 130 -10.08 -19.83 4.70
C ARG A 130 -9.57 -19.51 3.30
N SER A 131 -9.95 -20.29 2.28
CA SER A 131 -9.57 -20.02 0.89
C SER A 131 -10.22 -18.74 0.34
N LEU A 132 -11.45 -18.41 0.73
CA LEU A 132 -12.10 -17.15 0.34
C LEU A 132 -11.43 -15.94 1.00
N GLN A 133 -11.13 -16.02 2.30
CA GLN A 133 -10.38 -14.99 3.03
C GLN A 133 -8.98 -14.79 2.42
N PHE A 134 -8.30 -15.88 2.07
CA PHE A 134 -7.02 -15.82 1.37
C PHE A 134 -7.13 -15.14 -0.01
N ALA A 135 -8.16 -15.48 -0.79
CA ALA A 135 -8.41 -14.83 -2.07
C ALA A 135 -8.75 -13.33 -1.90
N GLU A 136 -9.49 -12.96 -0.86
CA GLU A 136 -9.81 -11.57 -0.53
C GLU A 136 -8.57 -10.80 -0.09
N ALA A 137 -7.69 -11.39 0.71
CA ALA A 137 -6.41 -10.79 1.12
C ALA A 137 -5.51 -10.50 -0.09
N ILE A 138 -5.31 -11.48 -0.99
CA ILE A 138 -4.55 -11.30 -2.24
C ILE A 138 -5.20 -10.20 -3.10
N SER A 139 -6.52 -10.26 -3.28
CA SER A 139 -7.26 -9.28 -4.07
C SER A 139 -7.14 -7.87 -3.45
N SER A 140 -7.23 -7.75 -2.14
CA SER A 140 -7.12 -6.49 -1.41
C SER A 140 -5.74 -5.85 -1.63
N GLY A 141 -4.66 -6.64 -1.50
CA GLY A 141 -3.31 -6.14 -1.75
C GLY A 141 -3.13 -5.60 -3.17
N ILE A 142 -3.60 -6.34 -4.19
CA ILE A 142 -3.59 -5.87 -5.58
C ILE A 142 -4.36 -4.55 -5.72
N VAL A 143 -5.56 -4.46 -5.14
CA VAL A 143 -6.40 -3.26 -5.19
C VAL A 143 -5.72 -2.06 -4.52
N VAL A 144 -5.04 -2.27 -3.39
CA VAL A 144 -4.31 -1.21 -2.67
C VAL A 144 -3.23 -0.61 -3.56
N PHE A 145 -2.38 -1.44 -4.19
CA PHE A 145 -1.34 -0.94 -5.10
C PHE A 145 -1.91 -0.13 -6.27
N PHE A 146 -2.93 -0.66 -6.95
CA PHE A 146 -3.57 0.05 -8.06
C PHE A 146 -4.27 1.34 -7.61
N THR A 147 -4.81 1.36 -6.38
CA THR A 147 -5.45 2.56 -5.81
C THR A 147 -4.41 3.64 -5.51
N ILE A 148 -3.27 3.28 -4.90
CA ILE A 148 -2.17 4.21 -4.61
C ILE A 148 -1.64 4.82 -5.91
N PHE A 149 -1.16 3.99 -6.85
CA PHE A 149 -0.59 4.50 -8.10
C PHE A 149 -1.63 5.17 -9.01
N GLY A 150 -2.86 4.66 -9.00
CA GLY A 150 -3.95 5.20 -9.78
C GLY A 150 -4.37 6.57 -9.30
N SER A 151 -4.40 6.79 -7.99
CA SER A 151 -4.69 8.10 -7.41
C SER A 151 -3.67 9.16 -7.84
N PHE A 152 -2.37 8.84 -7.90
CA PHE A 152 -1.35 9.79 -8.38
C PHE A 152 -1.58 10.17 -9.84
N SER A 153 -1.88 9.19 -10.69
CA SER A 153 -2.23 9.43 -12.10
C SER A 153 -3.48 10.30 -12.24
N ILE A 154 -4.49 10.05 -11.40
CA ILE A 154 -5.71 10.87 -11.33
C ILE A 154 -5.38 12.30 -10.90
N ILE A 155 -4.55 12.50 -9.87
CA ILE A 155 -4.17 13.82 -9.36
C ILE A 155 -3.42 14.62 -10.43
N VAL A 156 -2.46 13.99 -11.12
CA VAL A 156 -1.74 14.61 -12.24
C VAL A 156 -2.72 14.98 -13.36
N GLY A 157 -3.62 14.07 -13.74
CA GLY A 157 -4.66 14.32 -14.75
C GLY A 157 -5.59 15.47 -14.38
N LEU A 158 -6.05 15.52 -13.12
CA LEU A 158 -6.89 16.61 -12.62
C LEU A 158 -6.18 17.94 -12.64
N LEU A 159 -4.90 17.95 -12.24
CA LEU A 159 -4.11 19.16 -12.23
C LEU A 159 -3.86 19.67 -13.65
N LEU A 160 -3.68 18.77 -14.62
CA LEU A 160 -3.62 19.11 -16.04
C LEU A 160 -4.92 19.78 -16.50
N ILE A 161 -6.06 19.14 -16.25
CA ILE A 161 -7.37 19.65 -16.66
C ILE A 161 -7.62 21.02 -16.03
N PHE A 162 -7.33 21.16 -14.73
CA PHE A 162 -7.41 22.43 -14.03
C PHE A 162 -6.58 23.52 -14.72
N LEU A 163 -5.31 23.24 -15.04
CA LEU A 163 -4.43 24.18 -15.73
C LEU A 163 -4.95 24.56 -17.12
N VAL A 164 -5.38 23.60 -17.91
CA VAL A 164 -5.90 23.84 -19.26
C VAL A 164 -7.14 24.73 -19.23
N PHE A 165 -8.08 24.47 -18.32
CA PHE A 165 -9.31 25.25 -18.21
C PHE A 165 -9.10 26.65 -17.66
N VAL A 166 -8.22 26.81 -16.66
CA VAL A 166 -7.85 28.14 -16.16
C VAL A 166 -7.24 28.98 -17.28
N MET A 167 -6.37 28.39 -18.12
CA MET A 167 -5.79 29.10 -19.26
C MET A 167 -6.81 29.35 -20.39
N LEU A 168 -7.77 28.44 -20.62
CA LEU A 168 -8.86 28.65 -21.60
C LEU A 168 -9.69 29.86 -21.26
N ALA A 169 -10.07 29.95 -19.99
CA ALA A 169 -10.82 31.08 -19.51
C ALA A 169 -9.97 32.37 -19.53
N ALA A 170 -8.67 32.29 -19.23
CA ALA A 170 -7.76 33.43 -19.37
C ALA A 170 -7.69 33.94 -20.84
N SER A 171 -7.61 33.04 -21.82
CA SER A 171 -7.55 33.41 -23.25
C SER A 171 -8.83 34.07 -23.78
N ARG A 172 -9.98 33.91 -23.11
CA ARG A 172 -11.27 34.52 -23.49
C ARG A 172 -11.70 35.65 -22.53
N THR A 173 -10.76 36.21 -21.76
CA THR A 173 -11.07 37.20 -20.72
C THR A 173 -11.64 38.51 -21.28
N THR A 174 -11.14 38.97 -22.44
CA THR A 174 -11.64 40.18 -23.11
C THR A 174 -13.06 39.99 -23.65
N GLU A 175 -13.34 38.86 -24.29
CA GLU A 175 -14.69 38.47 -24.75
C GLU A 175 -15.69 38.45 -23.59
N MET A 176 -15.30 37.87 -22.45
CA MET A 176 -16.11 37.85 -21.23
C MET A 176 -16.33 39.24 -20.64
N GLY A 177 -15.30 40.09 -20.71
CA GLY A 177 -15.40 41.48 -20.28
C GLY A 177 -16.44 42.24 -21.10
N ILE A 178 -16.36 42.15 -22.43
CA ILE A 178 -17.30 42.76 -23.37
C ILE A 178 -18.72 42.20 -23.17
N ALA A 179 -18.87 40.88 -23.05
CA ALA A 179 -20.16 40.24 -22.81
C ALA A 179 -20.82 40.78 -21.53
N ARG A 180 -20.05 40.99 -20.46
CA ARG A 180 -20.57 41.56 -19.20
C ARG A 180 -20.89 43.04 -19.32
N ALA A 181 -20.15 43.80 -20.12
CA ALA A 181 -20.46 45.20 -20.42
C ALA A 181 -21.78 45.34 -21.21
N ILE A 182 -22.08 44.37 -22.10
CA ILE A 182 -23.33 44.30 -22.86
C ILE A 182 -24.52 43.81 -21.99
N GLY A 183 -24.26 43.29 -20.79
CA GLY A 183 -25.30 42.97 -19.80
C GLY A 183 -25.36 41.50 -19.37
N THR A 184 -24.48 40.62 -19.82
CA THR A 184 -24.44 39.24 -19.31
C THR A 184 -24.04 39.21 -17.83
N LYS A 185 -24.78 38.43 -17.04
CA LYS A 185 -24.49 38.25 -15.62
C LYS A 185 -23.32 37.29 -15.45
N ARG A 186 -22.57 37.43 -14.35
CA ARG A 186 -21.46 36.53 -14.00
C ARG A 186 -21.88 35.05 -13.96
N ARG A 187 -23.12 34.75 -13.57
CA ARG A 187 -23.68 33.38 -13.60
C ARG A 187 -23.77 32.82 -15.03
N HIS A 188 -24.13 33.64 -16.02
CA HIS A 188 -24.24 33.19 -17.40
C HIS A 188 -22.88 32.82 -17.98
N LEU A 189 -21.82 33.57 -17.62
CA LEU A 189 -20.46 33.20 -17.99
C LEU A 189 -20.05 31.87 -17.37
N VAL A 190 -20.25 31.69 -16.05
CA VAL A 190 -19.93 30.42 -15.38
C VAL A 190 -20.70 29.27 -16.03
N GLN A 191 -22.00 29.44 -16.29
CA GLN A 191 -22.83 28.44 -16.96
C GLN A 191 -22.28 28.09 -18.34
N MET A 192 -21.92 29.09 -19.17
CA MET A 192 -21.36 28.84 -20.50
C MET A 192 -20.10 27.98 -20.44
N PHE A 193 -19.14 28.32 -19.57
CA PHE A 193 -17.90 27.56 -19.41
C PHE A 193 -18.14 26.18 -18.79
N THR A 194 -19.06 26.08 -17.83
CA THR A 194 -19.43 24.80 -17.22
C THR A 194 -20.12 23.89 -18.25
N TYR A 195 -21.02 24.40 -19.10
CA TYR A 195 -21.66 23.59 -20.15
C TYR A 195 -20.64 23.10 -21.19
N GLU A 196 -19.77 23.98 -21.67
CA GLU A 196 -18.66 23.60 -22.56
C GLU A 196 -17.78 22.52 -21.90
N GLY A 197 -17.44 22.73 -20.63
CA GLY A 197 -16.72 21.78 -19.79
C GLY A 197 -17.39 20.41 -19.66
N LEU A 198 -18.68 20.39 -19.35
CA LEU A 198 -19.46 19.17 -19.15
C LEU A 198 -19.55 18.34 -20.43
N VAL A 199 -19.66 18.98 -21.60
CA VAL A 199 -19.64 18.28 -22.89
C VAL A 199 -18.29 17.61 -23.11
N TYR A 200 -17.18 18.32 -22.85
CA TYR A 200 -15.85 17.72 -22.94
C TYR A 200 -15.64 16.59 -21.91
N SER A 201 -16.10 16.78 -20.67
CA SER A 201 -16.05 15.75 -19.62
C SER A 201 -16.82 14.50 -20.02
N LEU A 202 -18.03 14.64 -20.58
CA LEU A 202 -18.82 13.50 -21.03
C LEU A 202 -18.08 12.71 -22.11
N GLY A 203 -17.58 13.41 -23.15
CA GLY A 203 -16.81 12.76 -24.22
C GLY A 203 -15.52 12.10 -23.71
N ALA A 204 -14.80 12.78 -22.82
CA ALA A 204 -13.58 12.26 -22.22
C ALA A 204 -13.85 11.00 -21.38
N SER A 205 -14.95 10.96 -20.60
CA SER A 205 -15.32 9.77 -19.83
C SER A 205 -15.73 8.60 -20.72
N ILE A 206 -16.45 8.83 -21.83
CA ILE A 206 -16.80 7.75 -22.77
C ILE A 206 -15.51 7.13 -23.34
N VAL A 207 -14.63 7.96 -23.88
CA VAL A 207 -13.35 7.51 -24.47
C VAL A 207 -12.46 6.88 -23.41
N GLY A 208 -12.37 7.49 -22.23
CA GLY A 208 -11.56 7.02 -21.11
C GLY A 208 -12.01 5.66 -20.58
N THR A 209 -13.31 5.44 -20.39
CA THR A 209 -13.84 4.13 -19.99
C THR A 209 -13.58 3.08 -21.07
N GLY A 210 -13.77 3.41 -22.36
CA GLY A 210 -13.48 2.48 -23.45
C GLY A 210 -12.00 2.08 -23.53
N LEU A 211 -11.09 3.05 -23.46
CA LEU A 211 -9.65 2.79 -23.42
C LEU A 211 -9.22 2.08 -22.14
N GLY A 212 -9.88 2.35 -21.01
CA GLY A 212 -9.64 1.66 -19.73
C GLY A 212 -9.99 0.18 -19.79
N ILE A 213 -11.10 -0.18 -20.44
CA ILE A 213 -11.48 -1.58 -20.69
C ILE A 213 -10.46 -2.27 -21.61
N LEU A 214 -10.01 -1.59 -22.67
CA LEU A 214 -8.98 -2.13 -23.56
C LEU A 214 -7.66 -2.34 -22.81
N ALA A 215 -7.25 -1.36 -22.00
CA ALA A 215 -6.05 -1.44 -21.19
C ALA A 215 -6.16 -2.59 -20.17
N SER A 216 -7.28 -2.74 -19.46
CA SER A 216 -7.47 -3.84 -18.51
C SER A 216 -7.45 -5.21 -19.20
N MET A 217 -8.04 -5.32 -20.40
CA MET A 217 -7.97 -6.54 -21.20
C MET A 217 -6.53 -6.90 -21.59
N LEU A 218 -5.74 -5.92 -22.05
CA LEU A 218 -4.34 -6.13 -22.41
C LEU A 218 -3.51 -6.53 -21.19
N LEU A 219 -3.69 -5.83 -20.07
CA LEU A 219 -3.00 -6.10 -18.81
C LEU A 219 -3.31 -7.52 -18.28
N ILE A 220 -4.58 -7.92 -18.23
CA ILE A 220 -4.95 -9.29 -17.81
C ILE A 220 -4.45 -10.33 -18.81
N GLN A 221 -4.44 -10.03 -20.11
CA GLN A 221 -3.89 -10.97 -21.10
C GLN A 221 -2.37 -11.16 -20.95
N MET A 222 -1.64 -10.11 -20.56
CA MET A 222 -0.23 -10.24 -20.18
C MET A 222 -0.07 -11.13 -18.94
N MET A 223 -0.95 -10.98 -17.94
CA MET A 223 -0.95 -11.87 -16.77
C MET A 223 -1.24 -13.32 -17.12
N ILE A 224 -2.30 -13.59 -17.90
CA ILE A 224 -2.63 -14.97 -18.33
C ILE A 224 -1.45 -15.63 -19.03
N ARG A 225 -0.73 -14.90 -19.88
CA ARG A 225 0.46 -15.46 -20.57
C ARG A 225 1.63 -15.71 -19.62
N ALA A 226 1.81 -14.86 -18.62
CA ALA A 226 2.89 -15.01 -17.66
C ALA A 226 2.66 -16.13 -16.64
N PHE A 227 1.40 -16.41 -16.33
CA PHE A 227 0.97 -17.47 -15.42
C PHE A 227 0.42 -18.69 -16.18
N ALA A 228 0.73 -18.82 -17.48
CA ALA A 228 0.20 -19.91 -18.30
C ALA A 228 0.72 -21.28 -17.86
N ASP A 229 1.95 -21.32 -17.35
CA ASP A 229 2.64 -22.56 -16.96
C ASP A 229 2.52 -22.84 -15.44
N SER A 230 1.86 -21.96 -14.68
CA SER A 230 1.64 -22.15 -13.23
C SER A 230 0.31 -22.84 -12.96
N ASP A 231 0.35 -24.00 -12.31
CA ASP A 231 -0.84 -24.77 -11.95
C ASP A 231 -1.64 -24.14 -10.78
N ASP A 232 -1.03 -23.22 -10.02
CA ASP A 232 -1.59 -22.72 -8.76
C ASP A 232 -2.55 -21.52 -8.92
N VAL A 233 -2.35 -20.68 -9.94
CA VAL A 233 -3.11 -19.41 -10.10
C VAL A 233 -3.61 -19.24 -11.53
N THR A 234 -4.93 -19.13 -11.68
CA THR A 234 -5.58 -18.87 -12.98
C THR A 234 -6.24 -17.49 -12.99
N PHE A 235 -5.91 -16.68 -13.99
CA PHE A 235 -6.49 -15.35 -14.16
C PHE A 235 -7.65 -15.39 -15.15
N PHE A 236 -8.80 -14.84 -14.73
CA PHE A 236 -9.97 -14.68 -15.60
C PHE A 236 -10.22 -13.20 -15.86
N TYR A 237 -10.36 -12.85 -17.14
CA TYR A 237 -10.83 -11.52 -17.50
C TYR A 237 -12.34 -11.43 -17.26
N SER A 238 -12.74 -10.60 -16.28
CA SER A 238 -14.14 -10.30 -16.01
C SER A 238 -14.37 -8.79 -15.98
N VAL A 239 -15.51 -8.37 -16.54
CA VAL A 239 -15.96 -6.97 -16.50
C VAL A 239 -17.41 -6.97 -16.05
N THR A 240 -17.69 -6.25 -14.97
CA THR A 240 -19.06 -6.05 -14.49
C THR A 240 -19.60 -4.71 -14.97
N PHE A 241 -20.91 -4.64 -15.26
CA PHE A 241 -21.57 -3.39 -15.63
C PHE A 241 -21.41 -2.31 -14.55
N ARG A 242 -21.42 -2.71 -13.27
CA ARG A 242 -21.17 -1.83 -12.13
C ARG A 242 -19.81 -1.14 -12.24
N SER A 243 -18.74 -1.88 -12.53
CA SER A 243 -17.39 -1.30 -12.68
C SER A 243 -17.31 -0.28 -13.82
N ILE A 244 -17.97 -0.55 -14.95
CA ILE A 244 -18.05 0.38 -16.08
C ILE A 244 -18.75 1.69 -15.66
N VAL A 245 -19.91 1.58 -15.00
CA VAL A 245 -20.68 2.74 -14.54
C VAL A 245 -19.91 3.53 -13.49
N VAL A 246 -19.26 2.86 -12.54
CA VAL A 246 -18.44 3.51 -11.50
C VAL A 246 -17.27 4.25 -12.13
N ALA A 247 -16.50 3.62 -13.02
CA ALA A 247 -15.36 4.25 -13.68
C ALA A 247 -15.79 5.46 -14.53
N PHE A 248 -16.86 5.31 -15.32
CA PHE A 248 -17.43 6.40 -16.11
C PHE A 248 -17.90 7.57 -15.24
N SER A 249 -18.67 7.27 -14.19
CA SER A 249 -19.24 8.28 -13.29
C SER A 249 -18.16 8.99 -12.50
N ALA A 250 -17.17 8.25 -11.98
CA ALA A 250 -16.03 8.82 -11.26
C ALA A 250 -15.24 9.78 -12.17
N GLY A 251 -14.85 9.34 -13.37
CA GLY A 251 -14.16 10.20 -14.33
C GLY A 251 -14.98 11.43 -14.73
N PHE A 252 -16.29 11.26 -14.95
CA PHE A 252 -17.17 12.36 -15.34
C PHE A 252 -17.32 13.38 -14.20
N VAL A 253 -17.67 12.93 -12.98
CA VAL A 253 -17.90 13.80 -11.82
C VAL A 253 -16.62 14.54 -11.45
N LEU A 254 -15.48 13.86 -11.42
CA LEU A 254 -14.22 14.43 -10.98
C LEU A 254 -13.69 15.48 -11.96
N THR A 255 -13.83 15.24 -13.28
CA THR A 255 -13.47 16.24 -14.29
C THR A 255 -14.48 17.40 -14.33
N ALA A 256 -15.78 17.12 -14.29
CA ALA A 256 -16.84 18.13 -14.24
C ALA A 256 -16.69 19.07 -13.03
N LEU A 257 -16.34 18.51 -11.87
CA LEU A 257 -16.09 19.28 -10.65
C LEU A 257 -14.89 20.21 -10.85
N THR A 258 -13.76 19.68 -11.32
CA THR A 258 -12.54 20.45 -11.62
C THR A 258 -12.81 21.61 -12.58
N VAL A 259 -13.54 21.34 -13.66
CA VAL A 259 -13.91 22.37 -14.66
C VAL A 259 -14.84 23.42 -14.05
N THR A 260 -15.84 23.01 -13.28
CA THR A 260 -16.79 23.91 -12.64
C THR A 260 -16.10 24.82 -11.63
N ILE A 261 -15.19 24.27 -10.81
CA ILE A 261 -14.37 25.04 -9.87
C ILE A 261 -13.49 26.06 -10.62
N SER A 262 -12.86 25.63 -11.72
CA SER A 262 -12.02 26.48 -12.56
C SER A 262 -12.82 27.63 -13.20
N ALA A 263 -13.96 27.32 -13.82
CA ALA A 263 -14.86 28.30 -14.43
C ALA A 263 -15.39 29.31 -13.39
N TYR A 264 -15.77 28.82 -12.21
CA TYR A 264 -16.21 29.69 -11.11
C TYR A 264 -15.09 30.64 -10.67
N ARG A 265 -13.85 30.14 -10.51
CA ARG A 265 -12.70 30.95 -10.12
C ARG A 265 -12.41 32.04 -11.14
N VAL A 266 -12.39 31.71 -12.44
CA VAL A 266 -12.07 32.67 -13.50
C VAL A 266 -13.18 33.69 -13.74
N SER A 267 -14.45 33.36 -13.47
CA SER A 267 -15.54 34.34 -13.56
C SER A 267 -15.42 35.54 -12.60
N LYS A 268 -14.54 35.48 -11.59
CA LYS A 268 -14.30 36.57 -10.62
C LYS A 268 -13.48 37.73 -11.17
N LEU A 269 -12.92 37.62 -12.38
CA LEU A 269 -12.12 38.70 -12.96
C LEU A 269 -12.95 39.99 -13.10
N ASN A 270 -12.33 41.13 -12.80
CA ASN A 270 -12.96 42.44 -12.91
C ASN A 270 -13.09 42.82 -14.39
N ILE A 271 -14.31 43.17 -14.82
CA ILE A 271 -14.66 43.49 -16.21
C ILE A 271 -13.80 44.62 -16.76
N VAL A 272 -13.61 45.69 -15.98
CA VAL A 272 -12.90 46.89 -16.45
C VAL A 272 -11.41 46.59 -16.62
N VAL A 273 -10.86 45.78 -15.70
CA VAL A 273 -9.48 45.29 -15.76
C VAL A 273 -9.29 44.34 -16.94
N ALA A 274 -10.26 43.46 -17.18
CA ALA A 274 -10.29 42.51 -18.29
C ALA A 274 -10.36 43.19 -19.67
N ILE A 275 -11.21 44.21 -19.84
CA ILE A 275 -11.34 44.98 -21.09
C ILE A 275 -10.11 45.84 -21.35
N ARG A 276 -9.49 46.40 -20.30
CA ARG A 276 -8.31 47.26 -20.42
C ARG A 276 -6.97 46.52 -20.37
N GLY A 277 -6.97 45.19 -20.23
CA GLY A 277 -5.75 44.39 -20.14
C GLY A 277 -4.85 44.73 -18.95
N LEU A 278 -5.41 45.27 -17.85
CA LEU A 278 -4.63 45.69 -16.68
C LEU A 278 -4.33 44.49 -15.76
N SER A 279 -3.21 44.53 -15.03
CA SER A 279 -2.94 43.53 -13.98
C SER A 279 -3.95 43.69 -12.82
N GLN A 280 -4.34 42.59 -12.19
CA GLN A 280 -5.35 42.60 -11.11
C GLN A 280 -4.94 43.41 -9.87
N GLU A 281 -3.67 43.80 -9.74
CA GLU A 281 -3.15 44.60 -8.62
C GLU A 281 -3.79 45.99 -8.50
N PHE A 282 -4.39 46.52 -9.57
CA PHE A 282 -4.98 47.86 -9.57
C PHE A 282 -6.40 47.92 -8.97
N VAL A 283 -6.97 46.81 -8.48
CA VAL A 283 -8.30 46.81 -7.84
C VAL A 283 -8.25 46.04 -6.52
N SER A 284 -8.20 46.79 -5.41
CA SER A 284 -8.48 46.24 -4.09
C SER A 284 -9.99 46.06 -3.92
N ASP A 285 -10.46 44.82 -3.76
CA ASP A 285 -11.81 44.58 -3.25
C ASP A 285 -11.90 45.19 -1.84
N GLU A 286 -12.94 46.00 -1.56
CA GLU A 286 -13.22 46.46 -0.19
C GLU A 286 -13.39 45.23 0.70
N VAL A 287 -12.49 45.07 1.66
CA VAL A 287 -12.50 43.94 2.60
C VAL A 287 -13.66 44.18 3.56
N PRO A 288 -14.77 43.41 3.50
CA PRO A 288 -15.93 43.68 4.35
C PRO A 288 -15.54 43.54 5.82
N SER A 289 -16.07 44.43 6.66
CA SER A 289 -15.77 44.46 8.09
C SER A 289 -16.23 43.18 8.79
N THR A 290 -15.60 42.82 9.91
CA THR A 290 -15.91 41.61 10.70
C THR A 290 -17.39 41.53 11.07
N LEU A 291 -18.02 42.65 11.42
CA LEU A 291 -19.45 42.74 11.73
C LEU A 291 -20.34 42.39 10.53
N GLN A 292 -19.98 42.84 9.32
CA GLN A 292 -20.73 42.53 8.09
C GLN A 292 -20.62 41.05 7.72
N ARG A 293 -19.45 40.44 7.94
CA ARG A 293 -19.25 39.00 7.74
C ARG A 293 -20.08 38.17 8.74
N ALA A 294 -20.10 38.57 10.03
CA ALA A 294 -20.91 37.91 11.06
C ALA A 294 -22.41 37.96 10.75
N LYS A 295 -22.93 39.14 10.37
CA LYS A 295 -24.32 39.29 9.91
C LYS A 295 -24.64 38.39 8.71
N THR A 296 -23.67 38.21 7.81
CA THR A 296 -23.85 37.32 6.66
C THR A 296 -23.96 35.86 7.11
N VAL A 297 -23.08 35.36 7.98
CA VAL A 297 -23.17 33.99 8.50
C VAL A 297 -24.48 33.76 9.24
N LEU A 298 -24.84 34.66 10.16
CA LEU A 298 -26.09 34.57 10.93
C LEU A 298 -27.33 34.50 10.03
N LYS A 299 -27.37 35.30 8.96
CA LYS A 299 -28.44 35.25 7.96
C LYS A 299 -28.54 33.89 7.27
N TRP A 300 -27.43 33.21 7.02
CA TRP A 300 -27.40 31.91 6.34
C TRP A 300 -27.64 30.71 7.27
N VAL A 301 -27.27 30.81 8.56
CA VAL A 301 -27.65 29.82 9.60
C VAL A 301 -29.16 29.74 9.72
N PHE A 302 -29.84 30.90 9.81
CA PHE A 302 -31.30 31.00 9.72
C PHE A 302 -31.79 31.16 8.29
N GLY A 303 -31.01 30.69 7.31
CA GLY A 303 -31.25 30.91 5.88
C GLY A 303 -32.66 30.55 5.43
N PRO A 304 -33.15 29.31 5.67
CA PRO A 304 -34.50 28.92 5.28
C PRO A 304 -35.59 29.78 5.95
N LEU A 305 -35.42 30.10 7.24
CA LEU A 305 -36.41 30.84 8.04
C LEU A 305 -36.46 32.34 7.65
N THR A 306 -35.31 32.97 7.49
CA THR A 306 -35.20 34.37 7.06
C THR A 306 -35.65 34.54 5.62
N PHE A 307 -35.38 33.55 4.76
CA PHE A 307 -35.84 33.55 3.37
C PHE A 307 -37.37 33.35 3.28
N ALA A 308 -37.97 32.50 4.13
CA ALA A 308 -39.42 32.39 4.27
C ALA A 308 -40.07 33.71 4.68
N VAL A 309 -39.52 34.39 5.71
CA VAL A 309 -40.03 35.68 6.20
C VAL A 309 -39.87 36.81 5.17
N ASP A 310 -38.71 36.90 4.49
CA ASP A 310 -38.47 37.88 3.43
C ASP A 310 -39.41 37.67 2.23
N THR A 311 -39.70 36.40 1.90
CA THR A 311 -40.64 36.04 0.82
C THR A 311 -42.09 36.34 1.22
N TRP A 312 -42.46 36.10 2.48
CA TRP A 312 -43.77 36.45 3.02
C TRP A 312 -44.01 37.97 3.05
N ARG A 313 -43.03 38.77 3.49
CA ARG A 313 -43.15 40.24 3.45
C ARG A 313 -43.35 40.78 2.04
N LEU A 314 -42.66 40.23 1.05
CA LEU A 314 -42.79 40.67 -0.35
C LEU A 314 -44.08 40.19 -1.02
N TRP A 315 -44.61 39.03 -0.60
CA TRP A 315 -45.96 38.61 -0.97
C TRP A 315 -47.00 39.61 -0.49
N ARG A 316 -46.82 40.16 0.72
CA ARG A 316 -47.68 41.23 1.28
C ARG A 316 -47.53 42.55 0.53
N ASP A 317 -46.34 42.87 0.02
CA ASP A 317 -46.04 44.14 -0.64
C ASP A 317 -46.20 44.09 -2.19
N GLY A 318 -46.76 43.00 -2.75
CA GLY A 318 -47.23 42.94 -4.14
C GLY A 318 -46.16 42.69 -5.22
N TYR A 319 -44.94 42.27 -4.86
CA TYR A 319 -43.87 42.01 -5.83
C TYR A 319 -43.77 40.53 -6.24
N GLY A 320 -43.39 40.27 -7.50
CA GLY A 320 -43.36 38.98 -8.18
C GLY A 320 -42.83 37.78 -7.36
N VAL A 321 -43.77 36.93 -6.92
CA VAL A 321 -43.64 35.90 -5.88
C VAL A 321 -43.00 34.60 -6.40
N ILE A 322 -43.22 34.28 -7.67
CA ILE A 322 -42.94 32.95 -8.25
C ILE A 322 -41.44 32.62 -8.26
N SER A 323 -40.58 33.59 -8.61
CA SER A 323 -39.12 33.37 -8.68
C SER A 323 -38.47 33.13 -7.32
N ARG A 324 -39.01 33.75 -6.25
CA ARG A 324 -38.49 33.58 -4.89
C ARG A 324 -39.01 32.32 -4.21
N VAL A 325 -40.25 31.89 -4.49
CA VAL A 325 -40.75 30.60 -4.01
C VAL A 325 -39.91 29.44 -4.55
N PHE A 326 -39.49 29.48 -5.81
CA PHE A 326 -38.60 28.47 -6.37
C PHE A 326 -37.21 28.46 -5.70
N ILE A 327 -36.64 29.64 -5.41
CA ILE A 327 -35.37 29.75 -4.67
C ILE A 327 -35.53 29.25 -3.23
N PHE A 328 -36.66 29.52 -2.58
CA PHE A 328 -36.98 29.01 -1.24
C PHE A 328 -37.00 27.48 -1.21
N PHE A 329 -37.71 26.83 -2.14
CA PHE A 329 -37.68 25.37 -2.25
C PHE A 329 -36.29 24.82 -2.60
N SER A 330 -35.50 25.53 -3.42
CA SER A 330 -34.12 25.14 -3.71
C SER A 330 -33.15 25.28 -2.52
N LEU A 331 -33.46 26.18 -1.58
CA LEU A 331 -32.71 26.38 -0.33
C LEU A 331 -33.17 25.42 0.78
N LEU A 332 -34.33 24.80 0.60
CA LEU A 332 -34.82 23.68 1.40
C LEU A 332 -34.10 22.37 1.07
N LEU A 333 -33.46 22.28 -0.11
CA LEU A 333 -32.52 21.19 -0.40
C LEU A 333 -31.32 21.30 0.54
N ILE A 334 -31.03 20.20 1.24
CA ILE A 334 -29.99 20.09 2.26
C ILE A 334 -28.60 20.43 1.68
N VAL A 335 -28.27 19.88 0.51
CA VAL A 335 -26.92 19.94 -0.07
C VAL A 335 -26.52 21.38 -0.49
N PRO A 336 -27.32 22.15 -1.28
CA PRO A 336 -26.95 23.51 -1.67
C PRO A 336 -26.85 24.49 -0.49
N TRP A 337 -27.73 24.36 0.50
CA TRP A 337 -27.70 25.21 1.69
C TRP A 337 -26.44 24.97 2.53
N ILE A 338 -26.07 23.71 2.78
CA ILE A 338 -24.85 23.35 3.50
C ILE A 338 -23.61 23.89 2.79
N VAL A 339 -23.49 23.73 1.47
CA VAL A 339 -22.33 24.22 0.71
C VAL A 339 -22.17 25.73 0.83
N VAL A 340 -23.28 26.48 0.75
CA VAL A 340 -23.24 27.95 0.90
C VAL A 340 -22.91 28.33 2.35
N LEU A 341 -23.51 27.67 3.33
CA LEU A 341 -23.25 27.89 4.75
C LEU A 341 -21.76 27.69 5.07
N ILE A 342 -21.19 26.54 4.69
CA ILE A 342 -19.77 26.22 4.84
C ILE A 342 -18.91 27.31 4.18
N SER A 343 -19.23 27.72 2.94
CA SER A 343 -18.47 28.77 2.24
C SER A 343 -18.50 30.12 2.97
N LYS A 344 -19.65 30.50 3.55
CA LYS A 344 -19.80 31.76 4.29
C LYS A 344 -19.11 31.71 5.65
N VAL A 345 -19.23 30.61 6.37
CA VAL A 345 -18.50 30.34 7.61
C VAL A 345 -16.99 30.39 7.36
N PHE A 346 -16.51 29.72 6.31
CA PHE A 346 -15.10 29.77 5.92
C PHE A 346 -14.64 31.21 5.63
N LYS A 347 -15.40 32.00 4.87
CA LYS A 347 -15.05 33.41 4.58
C LYS A 347 -15.08 34.33 5.81
N PHE A 348 -15.91 34.00 6.80
CA PHE A 348 -15.92 34.71 8.08
C PHE A 348 -14.60 34.47 8.82
N PHE A 349 -14.17 33.22 8.92
CA PHE A 349 -12.89 32.85 9.56
C PHE A 349 -11.67 33.12 8.68
N GLN A 350 -11.80 33.31 7.37
CA GLN A 350 -10.68 33.45 6.43
C GLN A 350 -9.61 34.49 6.86
N PRO A 351 -9.93 35.73 7.30
CA PRO A 351 -8.91 36.68 7.74
C PRO A 351 -8.19 36.24 9.02
N TRP A 352 -8.94 35.54 9.87
CA TRP A 352 -8.44 34.98 11.12
C TRP A 352 -7.51 33.80 10.82
N LEU A 353 -7.94 32.83 9.99
CA LEU A 353 -7.11 31.72 9.52
C LEU A 353 -5.86 32.18 8.76
N ALA A 354 -5.99 33.22 7.93
CA ALA A 354 -4.86 33.83 7.22
C ALA A 354 -3.81 34.45 8.15
N SER A 355 -4.15 34.70 9.41
CA SER A 355 -3.21 35.17 10.42
C SER A 355 -2.36 34.07 11.06
N GLY A 356 -2.56 32.81 10.69
CA GLY A 356 -1.78 31.67 11.15
C GLY A 356 -2.26 31.14 12.50
N TRP A 357 -2.23 31.96 13.56
CA TRP A 357 -2.46 31.52 14.94
C TRP A 357 -3.69 30.63 15.20
N PRO A 358 -4.84 30.79 14.50
CA PRO A 358 -6.01 29.97 14.77
C PRO A 358 -5.94 28.55 14.21
N LEU A 359 -5.10 28.34 13.20
CA LEU A 359 -4.86 27.03 12.62
C LEU A 359 -4.04 26.15 13.56
N LEU A 360 -3.28 26.74 14.49
CA LEU A 360 -2.46 26.01 15.44
C LEU A 360 -3.29 25.14 16.40
N PRO A 361 -4.28 25.67 17.15
CA PRO A 361 -5.10 24.82 18.01
C PRO A 361 -5.92 23.80 17.21
N VAL A 362 -6.41 24.15 16.01
CA VAL A 362 -7.14 23.19 15.16
C VAL A 362 -6.22 22.05 14.70
N GLY A 363 -5.00 22.38 14.27
CA GLY A 363 -4.01 21.39 13.87
C GLY A 363 -3.58 20.50 15.03
N LEU A 364 -3.35 21.07 16.21
CA LEU A 364 -3.04 20.32 17.43
C LEU A 364 -4.21 19.42 17.83
N ILE A 365 -5.45 19.92 17.85
CA ILE A 365 -6.64 19.12 18.18
C ILE A 365 -6.78 17.94 17.22
N LEU A 366 -6.58 18.13 15.91
CA LEU A 366 -6.62 17.04 14.94
C LEU A 366 -5.47 16.05 15.13
N ALA A 367 -4.28 16.54 15.47
CA ALA A 367 -3.14 15.68 15.76
C ALA A 367 -3.38 14.85 17.03
N PHE A 368 -3.91 15.45 18.10
CA PHE A 368 -4.28 14.75 19.33
C PHE A 368 -5.44 13.78 19.13
N ALA A 369 -6.41 14.11 18.28
CA ALA A 369 -7.52 13.21 17.94
C ALA A 369 -7.07 11.99 17.14
N GLY A 370 -5.95 12.07 16.44
CA GLY A 370 -5.41 10.96 15.65
C GLY A 370 -4.44 10.06 16.41
N LEU A 371 -4.06 10.41 17.65
CA LEU A 371 -3.16 9.58 18.46
C LEU A 371 -3.82 8.24 18.80
N ASP A 372 -2.97 7.28 19.17
CA ASP A 372 -3.37 6.04 19.82
C ASP A 372 -4.17 6.36 21.10
N PRO A 373 -5.34 5.71 21.34
CA PRO A 373 -6.12 5.83 22.56
C PRO A 373 -5.33 5.69 23.86
N GLU A 374 -4.31 4.82 23.92
CA GLU A 374 -3.51 4.60 25.13
C GLU A 374 -2.61 5.79 25.49
N LYS A 375 -2.06 6.45 24.47
CA LYS A 375 -1.21 7.64 24.63
C LYS A 375 -2.00 8.95 24.51
N GLY A 376 -3.28 8.84 24.12
CA GLY A 376 -4.18 9.93 23.80
C GLY A 376 -5.08 10.35 24.96
N VAL A 377 -6.21 10.98 24.62
CA VAL A 377 -7.27 11.32 25.58
C VAL A 377 -8.42 10.35 25.35
N ASP A 378 -8.82 9.62 26.41
CA ASP A 378 -9.93 8.68 26.39
C ASP A 378 -11.17 9.28 25.71
N ASN A 379 -11.77 8.54 24.76
CA ASN A 379 -12.91 8.94 23.92
C ASN A 379 -12.69 10.09 22.93
N PHE A 380 -11.45 10.55 22.72
CA PHE A 380 -11.12 11.59 21.73
C PHE A 380 -10.10 11.14 20.68
N ALA A 381 -9.26 10.16 21.01
CA ALA A 381 -8.29 9.52 20.12
C ALA A 381 -8.95 8.45 19.24
N TYR A 382 -8.58 8.39 17.95
CA TYR A 382 -9.18 7.55 16.90
C TYR A 382 -8.18 6.66 16.16
N ASP A 383 -6.93 6.56 16.64
CA ASP A 383 -5.88 5.75 16.03
C ASP A 383 -5.80 5.94 14.50
N SER A 384 -5.40 7.13 14.07
CA SER A 384 -5.40 7.46 12.64
C SER A 384 -4.20 8.29 12.24
N ALA A 385 -3.27 7.64 11.53
CA ALA A 385 -2.09 8.27 10.96
C ALA A 385 -2.46 9.45 10.05
N ALA A 386 -3.58 9.36 9.32
CA ALA A 386 -4.08 10.41 8.45
C ALA A 386 -4.47 11.68 9.22
N LEU A 387 -5.16 11.53 10.35
CA LEU A 387 -5.55 12.66 11.20
C LEU A 387 -4.31 13.34 11.81
N VAL A 388 -3.34 12.55 12.29
CA VAL A 388 -2.06 13.06 12.80
C VAL A 388 -1.32 13.84 11.71
N ALA A 389 -1.14 13.27 10.52
CA ALA A 389 -0.44 13.91 9.42
C ALA A 389 -1.10 15.22 8.97
N VAL A 390 -2.44 15.26 8.87
CA VAL A 390 -3.19 16.47 8.53
C VAL A 390 -3.07 17.52 9.66
N GLY A 391 -3.17 17.10 10.92
CA GLY A 391 -3.05 17.97 12.09
C GLY A 391 -1.67 18.63 12.20
N VAL A 392 -0.60 17.84 12.04
CA VAL A 392 0.79 18.34 12.01
C VAL A 392 1.01 19.26 10.81
N THR A 393 0.49 18.91 9.63
CA THR A 393 0.57 19.76 8.44
C THR A 393 -0.08 21.13 8.67
N LEU A 394 -1.28 21.17 9.26
CA LEU A 394 -1.97 22.42 9.60
C LEU A 394 -1.17 23.25 10.62
N SER A 395 -0.54 22.59 11.60
CA SER A 395 0.30 23.23 12.59
C SER A 395 1.56 23.85 11.96
N ILE A 396 2.22 23.15 11.04
CA ILE A 396 3.37 23.67 10.27
C ILE A 396 2.97 24.90 9.46
N VAL A 397 1.85 24.84 8.72
CA VAL A 397 1.32 25.98 7.95
C VAL A 397 1.00 27.16 8.89
N SER A 398 0.41 26.89 10.05
CA SER A 398 0.09 27.90 11.06
C SER A 398 1.33 28.66 11.54
N ILE A 399 2.37 27.93 11.95
CA ILE A 399 3.63 28.49 12.44
C ILE A 399 4.29 29.37 11.36
N GLY A 400 4.33 28.88 10.12
CA GLY A 400 4.91 29.64 9.02
C GLY A 400 4.15 30.92 8.70
N LEU A 401 2.82 30.91 8.72
CA LEU A 401 2.00 32.11 8.55
C LEU A 401 2.15 33.09 9.72
N MET A 402 2.31 32.59 10.94
CA MET A 402 2.58 33.42 12.11
C MET A 402 3.94 34.12 11.99
N LEU A 403 4.98 33.40 11.53
CA LEU A 403 6.29 33.98 11.25
C LEU A 403 6.20 35.12 10.21
N ARG A 404 5.42 34.93 9.14
CA ARG A 404 5.17 36.00 8.15
C ARG A 404 4.64 37.27 8.81
N ARG A 405 3.67 37.12 9.72
CA ARG A 405 3.06 38.24 10.43
C ARG A 405 4.03 38.91 11.40
N ILE A 406 4.87 38.14 12.09
CA ILE A 406 5.93 38.67 12.98
C ILE A 406 6.94 39.48 12.17
N LEU A 407 7.37 38.97 11.02
CA LEU A 407 8.28 39.70 10.11
C LEU A 407 7.62 40.96 9.53
N ALA A 408 6.31 40.91 9.24
CA ALA A 408 5.55 42.08 8.82
C ALA A 408 5.47 43.14 9.91
N TYR A 409 5.21 42.73 11.16
CA TYR A 409 5.18 43.62 12.31
C TYR A 409 6.54 44.28 12.56
N ARG A 410 7.65 43.57 12.30
CA ARG A 410 9.02 44.13 12.37
C ARG A 410 9.42 44.99 11.17
N GLY A 411 8.54 45.20 10.18
CA GLY A 411 8.79 46.11 9.05
C GLY A 411 9.70 45.56 7.94
N TYR A 412 9.91 44.25 7.85
CA TYR A 412 10.66 43.66 6.73
C TYR A 412 9.92 43.84 5.39
N ARG A 413 10.62 43.72 4.25
CA ARG A 413 9.98 43.80 2.91
C ARG A 413 9.04 42.62 2.66
N GLU A 414 7.91 42.86 1.99
CA GLU A 414 6.88 41.83 1.75
C GLU A 414 7.42 40.60 0.98
N GLU A 415 8.30 40.81 0.00
CA GLU A 415 8.95 39.71 -0.73
C GLU A 415 9.81 38.82 0.18
N PHE A 416 10.57 39.44 1.08
CA PHE A 416 11.40 38.73 2.04
C PHE A 416 10.55 37.94 3.04
N GLN A 417 9.50 38.56 3.58
CA GLN A 417 8.55 37.90 4.48
C GLN A 417 7.93 36.65 3.84
N LYS A 418 7.42 36.79 2.61
CA LYS A 418 6.80 35.68 1.85
C LYS A 418 7.80 34.57 1.59
N ARG A 419 9.02 34.91 1.16
CA ARG A 419 10.07 33.93 0.86
C ARG A 419 10.46 33.13 2.10
N VAL A 420 10.73 33.79 3.23
CA VAL A 420 11.14 33.13 4.48
C VAL A 420 10.03 32.24 5.02
N SER A 421 8.80 32.78 5.12
CA SER A 421 7.63 32.03 5.62
C SER A 421 7.33 30.79 4.79
N MET A 422 7.26 30.93 3.46
CA MET A 422 6.94 29.81 2.58
C MET A 422 8.06 28.77 2.51
N SER A 423 9.33 29.20 2.59
CA SER A 423 10.46 28.26 2.66
C SER A 423 10.44 27.47 3.97
N LEU A 424 10.09 28.10 5.10
CA LEU A 424 9.95 27.41 6.39
C LEU A 424 8.84 26.37 6.33
N ILE A 425 7.66 26.73 5.81
CA ILE A 425 6.53 25.79 5.67
C ILE A 425 6.94 24.59 4.82
N GLY A 426 7.49 24.86 3.64
CA GLY A 426 7.89 23.79 2.72
C GLY A 426 9.00 22.90 3.29
N LEU A 427 10.02 23.47 3.95
CA LEU A 427 11.11 22.69 4.53
C LEU A 427 10.66 21.89 5.74
N ALA A 428 9.81 22.45 6.62
CA ALA A 428 9.25 21.72 7.76
C ALA A 428 8.30 20.59 7.31
N MET A 429 7.48 20.82 6.27
CA MET A 429 6.65 19.76 5.68
C MET A 429 7.51 18.66 5.06
N LEU A 430 8.57 19.03 4.33
CA LEU A 430 9.51 18.05 3.79
C LEU A 430 10.13 17.23 4.91
N THR A 431 10.62 17.85 5.97
CA THR A 431 11.20 17.14 7.11
C THR A 431 10.20 16.19 7.73
N PHE A 432 8.96 16.64 8.02
CA PHE A 432 7.93 15.80 8.63
C PHE A 432 7.59 14.57 7.79
N TYR A 433 7.26 14.73 6.51
CA TYR A 433 6.90 13.62 5.64
C TYR A 433 8.10 12.77 5.18
N SER A 434 9.33 13.21 5.45
CA SER A 434 10.54 12.43 5.16
C SER A 434 10.94 11.52 6.33
N LEU A 435 10.34 11.70 7.51
CA LEU A 435 10.65 10.86 8.66
C LEU A 435 10.31 9.39 8.36
N PRO A 436 11.11 8.44 8.88
CA PRO A 436 10.75 7.04 8.93
C PRO A 436 9.38 6.82 9.59
N PHE A 437 8.66 5.76 9.21
CA PHE A 437 7.31 5.50 9.70
C PHE A 437 7.27 5.26 11.22
N ASP A 438 8.33 4.66 11.77
CA ASP A 438 8.55 4.39 13.20
C ASP A 438 9.03 5.62 14.01
N ALA A 439 9.46 6.70 13.35
CA ALA A 439 10.16 7.80 14.02
C ALA A 439 9.32 8.56 15.07
N LEU A 440 8.00 8.53 14.95
CA LEU A 440 7.08 9.21 15.86
C LEU A 440 6.33 8.25 16.78
N GLU A 441 6.51 6.95 16.63
CA GLU A 441 5.76 5.90 17.33
C GLU A 441 5.91 5.98 18.86
N ASN A 442 7.11 6.33 19.33
CA ASN A 442 7.35 6.62 20.75
C ASN A 442 6.39 7.67 21.32
N ILE A 443 6.03 8.67 20.51
CA ILE A 443 5.16 9.79 20.89
C ILE A 443 3.71 9.50 20.53
N THR A 444 3.45 8.87 19.38
CA THR A 444 2.10 8.74 18.81
C THR A 444 1.40 7.42 19.11
N GLY A 445 2.15 6.38 19.47
CA GLY A 445 1.71 4.99 19.32
C GLY A 445 1.92 4.53 17.88
N GLU A 446 1.75 3.23 17.65
CA GLU A 446 1.61 2.72 16.29
C GLU A 446 0.25 3.17 15.78
N LEU A 447 0.24 3.81 14.62
CA LEU A 447 -0.96 4.43 14.09
C LEU A 447 -1.49 3.64 12.90
N GLU A 448 -2.79 3.37 12.87
CA GLU A 448 -3.40 2.78 11.68
C GLU A 448 -3.36 3.74 10.48
N GLY A 449 -2.87 3.24 9.34
CA GLY A 449 -2.70 4.01 8.12
C GLY A 449 -3.17 3.24 6.88
N GLY A 450 -4.22 3.75 6.22
CA GLY A 450 -4.69 3.20 4.95
C GLY A 450 -3.88 3.68 3.74
N PRO A 451 -4.26 3.23 2.51
CA PRO A 451 -3.62 3.64 1.25
C PRO A 451 -3.61 5.16 1.03
N GLU A 452 -4.54 5.89 1.64
CA GLU A 452 -4.58 7.36 1.63
C GLU A 452 -3.34 8.01 2.23
N MET A 453 -2.63 7.35 3.15
CA MET A 453 -1.40 7.89 3.74
C MET A 453 -0.27 8.00 2.72
N PHE A 454 -0.16 7.03 1.82
CA PHE A 454 0.77 7.10 0.68
C PHE A 454 0.45 8.28 -0.24
N ILE A 455 -0.85 8.52 -0.49
CA ILE A 455 -1.31 9.62 -1.33
C ILE A 455 -1.02 10.96 -0.66
N LEU A 456 -1.39 11.08 0.63
CA LEU A 456 -1.23 12.29 1.42
C LEU A 456 0.25 12.67 1.54
N SER A 457 1.10 11.71 1.90
CA SER A 457 2.54 11.91 2.04
C SER A 457 3.21 12.20 0.70
N GLY A 458 2.95 11.41 -0.35
CA GLY A 458 3.53 11.62 -1.67
C GLY A 458 3.16 12.98 -2.29
N VAL A 459 1.88 13.34 -2.26
CA VAL A 459 1.42 14.64 -2.78
C VAL A 459 1.98 15.79 -1.93
N SER A 460 2.04 15.63 -0.60
CA SER A 460 2.55 16.67 0.30
C SER A 460 4.06 16.87 0.15
N LEU A 461 4.85 15.80 0.01
CA LEU A 461 6.30 15.86 -0.26
C LEU A 461 6.59 16.61 -1.57
N VAL A 462 5.89 16.24 -2.65
CA VAL A 462 6.06 16.88 -3.95
C VAL A 462 5.58 18.34 -3.89
N ALA A 463 4.43 18.62 -3.28
CA ALA A 463 3.94 19.99 -3.13
C ALA A 463 4.91 20.86 -2.31
N ALA A 464 5.44 20.34 -1.20
CA ALA A 464 6.37 21.03 -0.32
C ALA A 464 7.70 21.33 -1.01
N SER A 465 8.31 20.34 -1.70
CA SER A 465 9.55 20.54 -2.46
C SER A 465 9.41 21.58 -3.57
N VAL A 466 8.33 21.49 -4.35
CA VAL A 466 8.01 22.47 -5.39
C VAL A 466 7.82 23.85 -4.76
N TRP A 467 7.17 23.94 -3.60
CA TRP A 467 6.98 25.21 -2.92
C TRP A 467 8.30 25.86 -2.53
N VAL A 468 9.24 25.08 -1.99
CA VAL A 468 10.59 25.53 -1.63
C VAL A 468 11.35 25.99 -2.87
N VAL A 469 11.34 25.20 -3.95
CA VAL A 469 12.02 25.53 -5.20
C VAL A 469 11.47 26.80 -5.83
N MET A 470 10.14 26.93 -5.92
CA MET A 470 9.51 28.10 -6.56
C MET A 470 9.65 29.39 -5.76
N HIS A 471 9.75 29.34 -4.43
CA HIS A 471 10.02 30.52 -3.60
C HIS A 471 11.50 30.90 -3.55
N ASN A 472 12.40 29.99 -3.90
CA ASN A 472 13.84 30.23 -4.00
C ASN A 472 14.34 30.28 -5.45
N ALA A 473 13.42 30.51 -6.38
CA ALA A 473 13.66 30.58 -7.82
C ALA A 473 14.83 31.48 -8.23
N ASP A 474 15.01 32.62 -7.55
CA ASP A 474 16.07 33.58 -7.85
C ASP A 474 17.47 32.99 -7.65
N VAL A 475 17.63 32.11 -6.66
CA VAL A 475 18.89 31.39 -6.39
C VAL A 475 19.17 30.40 -7.53
N LEU A 476 18.14 29.69 -7.97
CA LEU A 476 18.23 28.73 -9.07
C LEU A 476 18.62 29.42 -10.38
N VAL A 477 17.99 30.55 -10.70
CA VAL A 477 18.34 31.39 -11.85
C VAL A 477 19.80 31.85 -11.75
N TRP A 478 20.25 32.27 -10.55
CA TRP A 478 21.63 32.67 -10.31
C TRP A 478 22.62 31.52 -10.60
N ILE A 479 22.39 30.33 -10.05
CA ILE A 479 23.23 29.14 -10.27
C ILE A 479 23.32 28.81 -11.77
N ILE A 480 22.17 28.70 -12.46
CA ILE A 480 22.16 28.33 -13.88
C ILE A 480 22.82 29.42 -14.74
N SER A 481 22.60 30.69 -14.43
CA SER A 481 23.24 31.80 -15.17
C SER A 481 24.76 31.82 -15.01
N ARG A 482 25.27 31.30 -13.88
CA ARG A 482 26.72 31.16 -13.62
C ARG A 482 27.32 30.03 -14.44
N ILE A 483 26.65 28.87 -14.49
CA ILE A 483 27.06 27.70 -15.28
C ILE A 483 27.04 28.03 -16.79
N THR A 484 25.96 28.66 -17.26
CA THR A 484 25.76 28.96 -18.69
C THR A 484 26.43 30.24 -19.16
N GLY A 485 27.05 31.00 -18.25
CA GLY A 485 27.77 32.25 -18.57
C GLY A 485 28.96 32.06 -19.51
N GLN A 486 29.48 30.83 -19.64
CA GLN A 486 30.57 30.48 -20.54
C GLN A 486 30.16 30.44 -22.02
N TRP A 487 28.86 30.30 -22.33
CA TRP A 487 28.35 30.18 -23.70
C TRP A 487 27.72 31.50 -24.18
N GLY A 488 28.53 32.38 -24.76
CA GLY A 488 28.18 33.79 -25.03
C GLY A 488 26.91 34.03 -25.86
N SER A 489 26.60 33.18 -26.84
CA SER A 489 25.42 33.34 -27.72
C SER A 489 24.12 32.80 -27.11
N LEU A 490 24.20 31.94 -26.09
CA LEU A 490 23.05 31.29 -25.47
C LEU A 490 22.56 32.01 -24.21
N ARG A 491 23.42 32.84 -23.60
CA ARG A 491 23.11 33.56 -22.36
C ARG A 491 21.80 34.36 -22.38
N PRO A 492 21.45 35.13 -23.44
CA PRO A 492 20.17 35.84 -23.50
C PRO A 492 18.97 34.88 -23.54
N VAL A 493 19.11 33.75 -24.26
CA VAL A 493 18.07 32.73 -24.41
C VAL A 493 17.84 31.99 -23.10
N VAL A 494 18.92 31.55 -22.43
CA VAL A 494 18.82 30.84 -21.14
C VAL A 494 18.21 31.74 -20.06
N LYS A 495 18.67 32.99 -19.96
CA LYS A 495 18.16 33.92 -18.94
C LYS A 495 16.67 34.20 -19.13
N THR A 496 16.23 34.38 -20.37
CA THR A 496 14.82 34.63 -20.70
C THR A 496 13.94 33.37 -20.63
N ALA A 497 14.51 32.18 -20.88
CA ALA A 497 13.82 30.90 -20.75
C ALA A 497 13.51 30.55 -19.28
N ILE A 498 14.41 30.89 -18.36
CA ILE A 498 14.25 30.58 -16.92
C ILE A 498 13.47 31.70 -16.20
N ALA A 499 13.72 32.96 -16.52
CA ALA A 499 13.08 34.08 -15.82
C ALA A 499 11.55 34.07 -15.97
N TYR A 500 11.02 33.62 -17.11
CA TYR A 500 9.60 33.67 -17.38
C TYR A 500 8.78 32.65 -16.55
N PRO A 501 9.10 31.34 -16.54
CA PRO A 501 8.45 30.37 -15.65
C PRO A 501 8.51 30.79 -14.18
N MET A 502 9.62 31.40 -13.77
CA MET A 502 9.83 31.86 -12.40
C MET A 502 9.01 33.10 -12.02
N SER A 503 8.57 33.89 -13.01
CA SER A 503 7.61 34.97 -12.78
C SER A 503 6.17 34.44 -12.58
N ALA A 504 5.81 33.33 -13.24
CA ALA A 504 4.51 32.69 -13.15
C ALA A 504 4.48 31.55 -12.11
N ARG A 505 4.90 31.85 -10.87
CA ARG A 505 5.23 30.86 -9.82
C ARG A 505 4.16 29.79 -9.60
N LEU A 506 2.88 30.18 -9.57
CA LEU A 506 1.77 29.24 -9.33
C LEU A 506 1.62 28.25 -10.50
N ARG A 507 1.60 28.75 -11.74
CA ARG A 507 1.44 27.89 -12.92
C ARG A 507 2.62 26.94 -13.02
N THR A 508 3.84 27.47 -13.07
CA THR A 508 5.06 26.67 -13.20
C THR A 508 5.23 25.68 -12.05
N GLY A 509 4.89 26.09 -10.82
CA GLY A 509 4.86 25.20 -9.67
C GLY A 509 3.93 24.01 -9.89
N LEU A 510 2.70 24.24 -10.36
CA LEU A 510 1.78 23.13 -10.68
C LEU A 510 2.34 22.22 -11.79
N THR A 511 2.96 22.78 -12.83
CA THR A 511 3.58 21.96 -13.89
C THR A 511 4.75 21.11 -13.39
N LEU A 512 5.56 21.70 -12.52
CA LEU A 512 6.70 21.04 -11.90
C LEU A 512 6.24 19.95 -10.94
N ALA A 513 5.18 20.21 -10.16
CA ALA A 513 4.57 19.24 -9.26
C ALA A 513 3.98 18.05 -10.02
N MET A 514 3.25 18.28 -11.10
CA MET A 514 2.71 17.20 -11.93
C MET A 514 3.83 16.28 -12.44
N PHE A 515 4.88 16.86 -13.02
CA PHE A 515 5.96 16.08 -13.59
C PHE A 515 6.78 15.38 -12.50
N SER A 516 7.06 16.08 -11.39
CA SER A 516 7.76 15.50 -10.24
C SER A 516 6.98 14.38 -9.58
N LEU A 517 5.64 14.49 -9.51
CA LEU A 517 4.78 13.46 -8.91
C LEU A 517 4.82 12.17 -9.72
N VAL A 518 4.87 12.28 -11.04
CA VAL A 518 4.98 11.11 -11.92
C VAL A 518 6.35 10.45 -11.83
N ILE A 519 7.44 11.23 -11.81
CA ILE A 519 8.78 10.66 -11.65
C ILE A 519 8.94 10.08 -10.23
N PHE A 520 8.34 10.72 -9.22
CA PHE A 520 8.30 10.23 -7.84
C PHE A 520 7.67 8.84 -7.76
N THR A 521 6.48 8.64 -8.34
CA THR A 521 5.83 7.32 -8.31
C THR A 521 6.60 6.26 -9.09
N MET A 522 7.12 6.61 -10.27
CA MET A 522 7.97 5.70 -11.05
C MET A 522 9.25 5.33 -10.31
N MET A 523 9.85 6.27 -9.56
CA MET A 523 11.07 6.02 -8.80
C MET A 523 10.82 5.05 -7.66
N ILE A 524 9.74 5.24 -6.90
CA ILE A 524 9.35 4.31 -5.82
C ILE A 524 9.26 2.91 -6.40
N PHE A 525 8.47 2.74 -7.45
CA PHE A 525 8.27 1.42 -8.01
C PHE A 525 9.53 0.83 -8.65
N ALA A 526 10.34 1.65 -9.33
CA ALA A 526 11.61 1.18 -9.90
C ALA A 526 12.54 0.60 -8.82
N ILE A 527 12.57 1.21 -7.63
CA ILE A 527 13.33 0.69 -6.49
C ILE A 527 12.65 -0.55 -5.91
N LEU A 528 11.33 -0.53 -5.70
CA LEU A 528 10.61 -1.66 -5.10
C LEU A 528 10.71 -2.94 -5.94
N ILE A 529 10.66 -2.85 -7.28
CA ILE A 529 10.93 -4.00 -8.17
C ILE A 529 12.35 -4.54 -8.00
N ASN A 530 13.31 -3.67 -7.68
CA ASN A 530 14.72 -4.00 -7.61
C ASN A 530 15.19 -4.36 -6.20
N LEU A 531 14.28 -4.37 -5.22
CA LEU A 531 14.54 -5.02 -3.94
C LEU A 531 14.94 -6.47 -4.26
N GLY A 532 16.19 -6.81 -3.93
CA GLY A 532 16.93 -7.86 -4.61
C GLY A 532 16.32 -9.25 -4.45
N ASN A 533 16.31 -10.02 -5.53
CA ASN A 533 16.02 -11.45 -5.49
C ASN A 533 17.34 -12.20 -5.26
N VAL A 534 17.77 -12.28 -4.00
CA VAL A 534 18.99 -12.99 -3.56
C VAL A 534 19.04 -14.42 -4.13
N ILE A 535 17.87 -15.04 -4.30
CA ILE A 535 17.66 -16.37 -4.85
C ILE A 535 18.29 -16.56 -6.24
N ARG A 536 18.30 -15.55 -7.11
CA ARG A 536 18.86 -15.71 -8.46
C ARG A 536 20.38 -15.60 -8.49
N ASP A 537 20.92 -14.70 -7.67
CA ASP A 537 22.37 -14.49 -7.59
C ASP A 537 23.05 -15.63 -6.82
N ASP A 538 22.30 -16.33 -5.96
CA ASP A 538 22.76 -17.46 -5.15
C ASP A 538 21.63 -18.50 -4.97
N PRO A 539 21.36 -19.36 -5.97
CA PRO A 539 20.28 -20.34 -5.94
C PRO A 539 20.49 -21.44 -4.90
N ASP A 540 21.73 -21.64 -4.45
CA ASP A 540 22.08 -22.64 -3.44
C ASP A 540 21.53 -22.27 -2.06
N LYS A 541 21.39 -20.96 -1.76
CA LYS A 541 20.74 -20.51 -0.52
C LYS A 541 19.28 -20.93 -0.41
N ALA A 542 18.55 -20.93 -1.52
CA ALA A 542 17.14 -21.32 -1.54
C ALA A 542 16.97 -22.84 -1.71
N SER A 543 17.83 -23.49 -2.48
CA SER A 543 17.72 -24.91 -2.81
C SER A 543 18.42 -25.84 -1.83
N GLY A 544 19.35 -25.35 -1.02
CA GLY A 544 20.27 -26.17 -0.22
C GLY A 544 21.30 -26.92 -1.06
N GLY A 545 21.52 -26.49 -2.30
CA GLY A 545 22.39 -27.12 -3.29
C GLY A 545 21.79 -28.38 -3.92
N PHE A 546 20.47 -28.50 -3.99
CA PHE A 546 19.79 -29.64 -4.62
C PHE A 546 19.09 -29.23 -5.92
N ASP A 547 19.35 -29.97 -7.00
CA ASP A 547 18.92 -29.60 -8.35
C ASP A 547 17.49 -30.06 -8.67
N ILE A 548 17.07 -31.21 -8.16
CA ILE A 548 15.75 -31.80 -8.43
C ILE A 548 15.07 -32.20 -7.12
N ARG A 549 13.78 -31.92 -7.02
CA ARG A 549 12.91 -32.33 -5.91
C ARG A 549 11.85 -33.30 -6.40
N GLY A 550 11.81 -34.49 -5.82
CA GLY A 550 10.80 -35.51 -6.06
C GLY A 550 9.88 -35.67 -4.86
N VAL A 551 8.57 -35.78 -5.08
CA VAL A 551 7.60 -36.07 -4.01
C VAL A 551 6.78 -37.29 -4.42
N ILE A 552 6.62 -38.23 -3.50
CA ILE A 552 5.77 -39.42 -3.67
C ILE A 552 4.60 -39.40 -2.69
N LYS A 553 3.62 -40.26 -2.95
CA LYS A 553 2.52 -40.50 -2.02
C LYS A 553 2.93 -41.52 -0.94
N PRO A 554 2.57 -41.33 0.34
CA PRO A 554 2.93 -42.25 1.41
C PRO A 554 2.47 -43.70 1.20
N GLU A 555 1.44 -43.91 0.38
CA GLU A 555 0.89 -45.25 0.10
C GLU A 555 1.77 -46.12 -0.82
N LEU A 556 2.75 -45.51 -1.50
CA LEU A 556 3.64 -46.18 -2.46
C LEU A 556 5.12 -45.91 -2.13
N PRO A 557 5.60 -46.30 -0.94
CA PRO A 557 6.96 -45.97 -0.49
C PRO A 557 8.02 -46.57 -1.42
N ILE A 558 9.17 -45.90 -1.48
CA ILE A 558 10.38 -46.41 -2.14
C ILE A 558 11.28 -46.96 -1.03
N ASP A 559 11.58 -48.25 -1.10
CA ASP A 559 12.47 -48.89 -0.12
C ASP A 559 13.94 -48.52 -0.37
N ASP A 560 14.37 -48.52 -1.64
CA ASP A 560 15.71 -48.13 -2.06
C ASP A 560 15.67 -47.41 -3.42
N PRO A 561 15.91 -46.09 -3.47
CA PRO A 561 15.89 -45.34 -4.73
C PRO A 561 17.00 -45.77 -5.69
N TYR A 562 18.14 -46.25 -5.19
CA TYR A 562 19.26 -46.68 -6.03
C TYR A 562 18.91 -47.98 -6.78
N ALA A 563 18.28 -48.93 -6.09
CA ALA A 563 17.83 -50.18 -6.71
C ALA A 563 16.78 -49.96 -7.80
N VAL A 564 15.89 -48.98 -7.64
CA VAL A 564 14.88 -48.63 -8.66
C VAL A 564 15.54 -48.04 -9.91
N ILE A 565 16.56 -47.18 -9.73
CA ILE A 565 17.32 -46.59 -10.85
C ILE A 565 18.10 -47.68 -11.59
N ASP A 566 18.86 -48.52 -10.87
CA ASP A 566 19.65 -49.59 -11.48
C ASP A 566 18.79 -50.66 -12.19
N GLY A 567 17.53 -50.83 -11.75
CA GLY A 567 16.59 -51.80 -12.30
C GLY A 567 16.00 -51.43 -13.68
N ASN A 568 16.09 -50.15 -14.10
CA ASN A 568 15.35 -49.64 -15.27
C ASN A 568 16.17 -49.45 -16.56
N GLY A 569 17.41 -49.96 -16.61
CA GLY A 569 18.23 -49.99 -17.83
C GLY A 569 19.12 -48.76 -18.06
N ASN A 570 19.51 -48.52 -19.32
CA ASN A 570 20.56 -47.53 -19.70
C ASN A 570 20.13 -46.06 -19.72
N ASP A 571 18.83 -45.75 -19.56
CA ASP A 571 18.32 -44.39 -19.78
C ASP A 571 18.50 -43.45 -18.57
N LEU A 572 18.59 -44.00 -17.35
CA LEU A 572 18.89 -43.27 -16.12
C LEU A 572 19.88 -44.08 -15.28
N SER A 573 21.01 -43.49 -14.88
CA SER A 573 22.03 -44.18 -14.09
C SER A 573 22.26 -43.50 -12.75
N VAL A 574 22.63 -44.28 -11.73
CA VAL A 574 23.07 -43.74 -10.43
C VAL A 574 24.25 -42.77 -10.59
N SER A 575 25.11 -42.95 -11.61
CA SER A 575 26.22 -42.03 -11.88
C SER A 575 25.79 -40.64 -12.35
N ASP A 576 24.54 -40.45 -12.77
CA ASP A 576 24.01 -39.13 -13.11
C ASP A 576 23.83 -38.26 -11.85
N PHE A 577 23.77 -38.88 -10.66
CA PHE A 577 23.54 -38.24 -9.38
C PHE A 577 24.81 -38.22 -8.51
N GLU A 578 25.13 -37.06 -7.93
CA GLU A 578 26.16 -36.95 -6.90
C GLU A 578 25.66 -37.52 -5.57
N LEU A 579 24.40 -37.22 -5.23
CA LEU A 579 23.73 -37.75 -4.05
C LEU A 579 22.20 -37.77 -4.22
N ILE A 580 21.58 -38.73 -3.55
CA ILE A 580 20.13 -38.87 -3.39
C ILE A 580 19.83 -38.87 -1.90
N THR A 581 18.87 -38.04 -1.49
CA THR A 581 18.48 -37.87 -0.09
C THR A 581 16.98 -38.00 0.08
N SER A 582 16.56 -38.34 1.29
CA SER A 582 15.18 -38.67 1.61
C SER A 582 14.73 -37.98 2.90
N GLN A 583 13.50 -37.49 2.90
CA GLN A 583 12.85 -36.89 4.07
C GLN A 583 11.43 -37.43 4.24
N ALA A 584 11.04 -37.60 5.50
CA ALA A 584 9.72 -38.02 5.91
C ALA A 584 9.05 -36.88 6.68
N LYS A 585 7.75 -36.69 6.44
CA LYS A 585 6.95 -35.65 7.10
C LYS A 585 5.97 -36.29 8.08
N LEU A 586 6.00 -35.84 9.33
CA LEU A 586 5.04 -36.25 10.36
C LEU A 586 4.42 -35.01 11.01
N ARG A 587 3.09 -34.92 11.00
CA ARG A 587 2.39 -33.89 11.79
C ARG A 587 2.45 -34.27 13.26
N VAL A 588 2.78 -33.32 14.10
CA VAL A 588 2.93 -33.51 15.55
C VAL A 588 2.34 -32.33 16.29
N GLU A 589 2.25 -32.45 17.60
CA GLU A 589 1.99 -31.31 18.45
C GLU A 589 3.24 -31.05 19.32
N VAL A 590 3.56 -29.78 19.52
CA VAL A 590 4.79 -29.31 20.14
C VAL A 590 4.45 -28.23 21.15
N ARG A 591 5.19 -28.22 22.25
CA ARG A 591 5.17 -27.13 23.23
C ARG A 591 6.60 -26.72 23.60
N GLN A 592 6.78 -25.46 23.95
CA GLN A 592 8.03 -24.94 24.50
C GLN A 592 8.05 -25.18 26.01
N ALA A 593 9.10 -25.81 26.54
CA ALA A 593 9.11 -26.36 27.90
C ALA A 593 8.94 -25.32 29.03
N ASP A 594 9.39 -24.08 28.81
CA ASP A 594 9.40 -23.01 29.83
C ASP A 594 8.41 -21.85 29.55
N ALA A 595 7.64 -21.90 28.45
CA ALA A 595 6.81 -20.78 28.00
C ALA A 595 5.36 -21.15 27.65
N GLU A 596 5.10 -22.36 27.12
CA GLU A 596 3.76 -22.74 26.65
C GLU A 596 3.26 -24.04 27.28
N LEU A 597 2.07 -23.98 27.89
CA LEU A 597 1.45 -25.14 28.55
C LEU A 597 0.77 -26.10 27.54
N ILE A 598 0.57 -25.66 26.31
CA ILE A 598 -0.26 -26.35 25.31
C ILE A 598 0.52 -26.76 24.11
N PHE A 599 0.19 -27.95 23.67
CA PHE A 599 0.70 -28.51 22.45
C PHE A 599 0.01 -27.86 21.24
N LYS A 600 0.77 -27.06 20.52
CA LYS A 600 0.37 -26.45 19.25
C LYS A 600 0.83 -27.31 18.09
N ARG A 601 0.20 -27.20 16.93
CA ARG A 601 0.49 -28.05 15.76
C ARG A 601 1.79 -27.63 15.10
N ALA A 602 2.65 -28.59 14.84
CA ALA A 602 3.85 -28.44 14.02
C ALA A 602 4.00 -29.64 13.07
N ARG A 603 5.03 -29.60 12.23
CA ARG A 603 5.38 -30.73 11.37
C ARG A 603 6.85 -31.04 11.55
N ILE A 604 7.17 -32.31 11.80
CA ILE A 604 8.55 -32.79 11.77
C ILE A 604 8.90 -33.09 10.33
N ARG A 605 10.05 -32.59 9.90
CA ARG A 605 10.73 -32.99 8.67
C ARG A 605 11.96 -33.81 9.05
N ALA A 606 11.71 -35.10 9.20
CA ALA A 606 12.69 -36.08 9.61
C ALA A 606 13.54 -36.46 8.40
N SER A 607 14.83 -36.17 8.48
CA SER A 607 15.76 -36.26 7.35
C SER A 607 16.74 -37.42 7.55
N ASP A 608 17.16 -38.03 6.44
CA ASP A 608 18.25 -38.99 6.47
C ASP A 608 19.61 -38.31 6.78
N GLU A 609 20.60 -39.13 7.12
CA GLU A 609 21.93 -38.63 7.47
C GLU A 609 22.63 -37.96 6.28
N VAL A 610 22.34 -38.42 5.07
CA VAL A 610 22.91 -37.85 3.83
C VAL A 610 22.43 -36.41 3.64
N TRP A 611 21.16 -36.12 3.88
CA TRP A 611 20.59 -34.79 3.81
C TRP A 611 21.19 -33.87 4.88
N LEU A 612 21.23 -34.33 6.13
CA LEU A 612 21.73 -33.52 7.25
C LEU A 612 23.19 -33.13 7.08
N ARG A 613 24.02 -34.00 6.48
CA ARG A 613 25.46 -33.72 6.30
C ARG A 613 25.81 -32.90 5.05
N ASN A 614 24.97 -32.94 4.00
CA ASN A 614 25.35 -32.41 2.68
C ASN A 614 24.50 -31.22 2.20
N ASN A 615 23.49 -30.81 2.96
CA ASN A 615 22.69 -29.63 2.61
C ASN A 615 23.49 -28.32 2.82
N LEU A 616 23.22 -27.31 1.99
CA LEU A 616 23.87 -26.00 2.05
C LEU A 616 22.97 -24.91 2.69
N PHE A 617 21.95 -25.31 3.45
CA PHE A 617 21.04 -24.34 4.05
C PHE A 617 21.73 -23.52 5.14
N GLN A 618 21.48 -22.22 5.12
CA GLN A 618 22.03 -21.27 6.08
C GLN A 618 21.07 -21.01 7.24
N PHE A 619 21.60 -20.51 8.34
CA PHE A 619 20.84 -20.13 9.53
C PHE A 619 20.78 -18.61 9.69
N THR A 620 19.65 -18.11 10.18
CA THR A 620 19.50 -16.74 10.67
C THR A 620 19.94 -16.66 12.13
N HIS A 621 19.58 -17.68 12.92
CA HIS A 621 19.91 -17.80 14.33
C HIS A 621 20.57 -19.13 14.65
N TRP A 622 21.53 -19.15 15.56
CA TRP A 622 22.20 -20.38 15.96
C TRP A 622 22.72 -20.34 17.39
N ASP A 623 22.87 -21.53 17.99
CA ASP A 623 23.52 -21.70 19.28
C ASP A 623 25.03 -21.94 19.10
N PRO A 624 25.89 -21.00 19.53
CA PRO A 624 27.34 -21.10 19.35
C PRO A 624 27.97 -22.29 20.10
N ALA A 625 27.26 -22.93 21.03
CA ALA A 625 27.72 -24.15 21.70
C ALA A 625 27.79 -25.37 20.76
N TYR A 626 27.02 -25.35 19.66
CA TYR A 626 26.90 -26.48 18.72
C TYR A 626 27.57 -26.21 17.37
N GLY A 627 28.02 -24.99 17.11
CA GLY A 627 28.77 -24.62 15.89
C GLY A 627 28.79 -23.11 15.67
N GLN A 628 29.80 -22.63 14.94
CA GLN A 628 29.95 -21.24 14.53
C GLN A 628 29.56 -21.03 13.06
N THR A 629 29.51 -22.12 12.27
CA THR A 629 29.10 -22.09 10.87
C THR A 629 27.86 -22.96 10.66
N SER A 630 27.09 -22.67 9.60
CA SER A 630 25.89 -23.47 9.26
C SER A 630 26.22 -24.95 9.03
N GLU A 631 27.37 -25.24 8.43
CA GLU A 631 27.83 -26.61 8.22
C GLU A 631 28.11 -27.33 9.56
N GLU A 632 28.78 -26.67 10.51
CA GLU A 632 29.04 -27.24 11.84
C GLU A 632 27.74 -27.54 12.61
N ILE A 633 26.76 -26.64 12.54
CA ILE A 633 25.46 -26.83 13.21
C ILE A 633 24.72 -28.02 12.61
N TRP A 634 24.67 -28.12 11.29
CA TRP A 634 24.05 -29.26 10.62
C TRP A 634 24.75 -30.59 10.94
N GLN A 635 26.09 -30.58 11.02
CA GLN A 635 26.85 -31.75 11.47
C GLN A 635 26.54 -32.12 12.92
N SER A 636 26.36 -31.14 13.82
CA SER A 636 25.95 -31.39 15.20
C SER A 636 24.55 -32.03 15.27
N VAL A 637 23.59 -31.54 14.48
CA VAL A 637 22.24 -32.15 14.38
C VAL A 637 22.28 -33.56 13.77
N ALA A 638 23.20 -33.82 12.83
CA ALA A 638 23.41 -35.16 12.28
C ALA A 638 24.01 -36.13 13.31
N ASN A 639 24.89 -35.66 14.20
CA ASN A 639 25.59 -36.49 15.18
C ASN A 639 24.79 -36.73 16.46
N ASP A 640 23.92 -35.79 16.87
CA ASP A 640 23.10 -35.88 18.07
C ASP A 640 21.60 -35.84 17.72
N PRO A 641 20.90 -36.99 17.74
CA PRO A 641 19.46 -37.07 17.49
C PRO A 641 18.59 -36.30 18.50
N GLY A 642 19.16 -35.83 19.61
CA GLY A 642 18.51 -34.98 20.61
C GLY A 642 18.36 -33.51 20.18
N LEU A 643 18.98 -33.11 19.07
CA LEU A 643 18.94 -31.74 18.55
C LEU A 643 17.88 -31.57 17.46
N ALA A 644 17.42 -30.33 17.29
CA ALA A 644 16.46 -29.94 16.29
C ALA A 644 16.80 -28.56 15.71
N VAL A 645 16.34 -28.33 14.48
CA VAL A 645 16.40 -27.04 13.80
C VAL A 645 14.98 -26.65 13.41
N VAL A 646 14.64 -25.38 13.56
CA VAL A 646 13.29 -24.89 13.21
C VAL A 646 13.33 -24.04 11.95
N ALA A 647 12.25 -24.08 11.18
CA ALA A 647 11.99 -23.15 10.09
C ALA A 647 11.89 -21.69 10.58
N ALA A 648 12.27 -20.73 9.74
CA ALA A 648 12.09 -19.30 10.02
C ALA A 648 10.63 -18.94 10.35
N GLY A 649 9.67 -19.62 9.71
CA GLY A 649 8.25 -19.44 9.97
C GLY A 649 7.82 -19.66 11.42
N ILE A 650 8.56 -20.42 12.22
CA ILE A 650 8.22 -20.73 13.62
C ILE A 650 8.46 -19.53 14.55
N ILE A 651 9.36 -18.60 14.22
CA ILE A 651 9.66 -17.43 15.07
C ILE A 651 8.94 -16.14 14.65
N ARG A 652 8.11 -16.16 13.59
CA ARG A 652 7.41 -14.97 13.09
C ARG A 652 6.08 -14.74 13.79
N GLU A 653 5.85 -13.50 14.22
CA GLU A 653 4.56 -12.99 14.68
C GLU A 653 3.60 -12.74 13.49
N GLU A 654 2.31 -12.58 13.79
CA GLU A 654 1.20 -12.67 12.83
C GLU A 654 1.06 -11.44 11.90
N ASP A 655 1.90 -10.41 12.08
CA ASP A 655 1.66 -9.05 11.56
C ASP A 655 2.06 -8.82 10.08
N GLY A 656 2.33 -9.88 9.32
CA GLY A 656 2.69 -9.80 7.91
C GLY A 656 1.51 -9.83 6.93
N TRP A 657 1.76 -9.54 5.65
CA TRP A 657 0.83 -9.72 4.50
C TRP A 657 0.43 -11.19 4.22
N GLY A 658 0.53 -12.07 5.22
CA GLY A 658 0.15 -13.48 5.16
C GLY A 658 -1.27 -13.73 5.70
N PRO A 659 -1.85 -14.90 5.43
CA PRO A 659 -3.10 -15.28 6.07
C PRO A 659 -2.89 -15.40 7.60
N PRO A 660 -3.87 -15.01 8.44
CA PRO A 660 -3.84 -15.24 9.88
C PRO A 660 -3.53 -16.72 10.16
N ARG A 661 -2.46 -16.96 10.92
CA ARG A 661 -2.06 -18.30 11.33
C ARG A 661 -2.75 -18.60 12.65
N GLY A 662 -4.02 -18.98 12.57
CA GLY A 662 -4.82 -19.18 13.78
C GLY A 662 -4.10 -20.02 14.85
N ASP A 663 -4.21 -19.57 16.12
CA ASP A 663 -3.49 -19.85 17.39
C ASP A 663 -3.04 -21.29 17.69
N SER A 664 -3.53 -22.23 16.91
CA SER A 664 -3.24 -23.66 16.95
C SER A 664 -1.89 -24.06 16.31
N VAL A 665 -1.07 -23.10 15.89
CA VAL A 665 0.21 -23.29 15.19
C VAL A 665 1.37 -23.01 16.14
N PHE A 666 2.35 -23.93 16.24
CA PHE A 666 3.49 -23.76 17.13
C PHE A 666 4.36 -22.58 16.68
N GLN A 667 4.59 -21.64 17.60
CA GLN A 667 5.54 -20.54 17.47
C GLN A 667 6.55 -20.63 18.60
N LEU A 668 7.80 -20.28 18.31
CA LEU A 668 8.87 -20.28 19.29
C LEU A 668 9.03 -18.86 19.85
N THR A 669 8.88 -18.71 21.15
CA THR A 669 8.95 -17.42 21.84
C THR A 669 10.36 -17.14 22.38
N GLY A 670 10.71 -15.86 22.49
CA GLY A 670 11.99 -15.41 23.05
C GLY A 670 13.15 -15.32 22.04
N ILE A 671 12.86 -15.41 20.75
CA ILE A 671 13.82 -15.14 19.66
C ILE A 671 13.21 -14.03 18.79
N GLU A 672 13.92 -12.92 18.64
CA GLU A 672 13.48 -11.81 17.78
C GLU A 672 13.68 -12.20 16.31
N PRO A 673 12.62 -12.22 15.47
CA PRO A 673 12.72 -12.68 14.09
C PRO A 673 13.58 -11.79 13.16
N ASP A 674 13.81 -10.53 13.55
CA ASP A 674 14.29 -9.48 12.66
C ASP A 674 15.82 -9.27 12.69
N GLU A 675 16.53 -9.86 13.65
CA GLU A 675 17.99 -9.75 13.77
C GLU A 675 18.70 -11.10 13.55
N LYS A 676 19.79 -11.15 12.77
CA LYS A 676 20.66 -12.35 12.79
C LYS A 676 21.42 -12.38 14.11
N GLY A 677 21.26 -13.44 14.89
CA GLY A 677 21.79 -13.47 16.25
C GLY A 677 22.13 -14.85 16.79
N GLU A 678 23.01 -14.86 17.79
CA GLU A 678 23.26 -16.04 18.62
C GLU A 678 22.08 -16.26 19.57
N ILE A 679 21.63 -17.51 19.70
CA ILE A 679 20.56 -17.90 20.62
C ILE A 679 21.10 -18.91 21.64
N SER A 680 20.47 -18.98 22.81
CA SER A 680 20.64 -20.12 23.70
C SER A 680 19.63 -21.20 23.29
N GLY A 681 20.07 -22.44 23.10
CA GLY A 681 19.19 -23.49 22.61
C GLY A 681 17.94 -23.68 23.47
N VAL A 682 16.78 -23.82 22.82
CA VAL A 682 15.46 -23.85 23.45
C VAL A 682 14.92 -25.28 23.50
N ASP A 683 14.46 -25.73 24.65
CA ASP A 683 13.90 -27.07 24.80
C ASP A 683 12.42 -27.12 24.38
N ILE A 684 12.13 -27.98 23.41
CA ILE A 684 10.78 -28.27 22.90
C ILE A 684 10.39 -29.70 23.24
N THR A 685 9.12 -29.91 23.58
CA THR A 685 8.55 -31.23 23.83
C THR A 685 7.55 -31.56 22.74
N LEU A 686 7.77 -32.68 22.05
CA LEU A 686 6.95 -33.18 20.95
C LEU A 686 6.08 -34.34 21.43
N ARG A 687 4.87 -34.43 20.87
CA ARG A 687 4.00 -35.59 21.01
C ARG A 687 3.27 -35.91 19.70
N PRO A 688 2.82 -37.17 19.50
CA PRO A 688 2.02 -37.54 18.34
C PRO A 688 0.65 -36.84 18.34
N PRO A 689 0.03 -36.61 17.17
CA PRO A 689 -1.24 -35.92 17.06
C PRO A 689 -2.39 -36.75 17.67
N VAL A 690 -3.33 -36.05 18.31
CA VAL A 690 -4.50 -36.65 18.98
C VAL A 690 -5.33 -37.49 18.00
N GLY A 691 -5.57 -38.76 18.30
CA GLY A 691 -6.41 -39.68 17.50
C GLY A 691 -5.69 -40.91 16.94
N GLN A 692 -4.35 -40.97 16.98
CA GLN A 692 -3.63 -42.23 16.84
C GLN A 692 -3.55 -42.88 18.22
N GLY A 693 -4.19 -44.04 18.38
CA GLY A 693 -4.34 -44.71 19.67
C GLY A 693 -3.02 -44.85 20.43
N ALA A 694 -3.05 -44.44 21.70
CA ALA A 694 -2.00 -44.52 22.72
C ALA A 694 -0.68 -43.79 22.40
N SER A 695 -0.40 -42.70 23.12
CA SER A 695 0.94 -42.48 23.65
C SER A 695 1.02 -41.31 24.65
N ASP A 696 1.36 -41.62 25.90
CA ASP A 696 2.08 -40.75 26.85
C ASP A 696 3.56 -40.54 26.40
N ARG A 697 3.88 -40.72 25.11
CA ARG A 697 5.25 -40.64 24.58
C ARG A 697 5.59 -39.19 24.28
N LEU A 698 6.15 -38.54 25.29
CA LEU A 698 6.74 -37.22 25.18
C LEU A 698 8.21 -37.35 24.80
N VAL A 699 8.60 -36.65 23.75
CA VAL A 699 9.98 -36.64 23.24
C VAL A 699 10.50 -35.22 23.34
N THR A 700 11.55 -35.00 24.12
CA THR A 700 12.14 -33.66 24.30
C THR A 700 13.36 -33.49 23.39
N ARG A 701 13.49 -32.30 22.81
CA ARG A 701 14.55 -31.94 21.87
C ARG A 701 15.00 -30.51 22.09
N LYS A 702 16.28 -30.25 21.80
CA LYS A 702 16.85 -28.92 21.90
C LYS A 702 16.94 -28.27 20.52
N VAL A 703 16.28 -27.13 20.36
CA VAL A 703 16.37 -26.30 19.15
C VAL A 703 17.69 -25.53 19.20
N VAL A 704 18.58 -25.80 18.24
CA VAL A 704 19.94 -25.20 18.20
C VAL A 704 20.12 -24.20 17.06
N GLY A 705 19.12 -24.03 16.19
CA GLY A 705 19.18 -23.05 15.12
C GLY A 705 17.84 -22.82 14.43
N VAL A 706 17.73 -21.65 13.80
CA VAL A 706 16.60 -21.23 12.97
C VAL A 706 17.09 -21.03 11.54
N LEU A 707 16.47 -21.73 10.60
CA LEU A 707 16.78 -21.65 9.17
C LEU A 707 16.59 -20.24 8.61
N ASP A 708 17.32 -19.95 7.53
CA ASP A 708 17.13 -18.73 6.75
C ASP A 708 15.75 -18.68 6.08
N GLU A 709 15.15 -17.50 5.99
CA GLU A 709 13.78 -17.29 5.52
C GLU A 709 13.59 -17.75 4.07
N PHE A 710 14.60 -17.53 3.21
CA PHE A 710 14.54 -17.95 1.82
C PHE A 710 14.52 -19.47 1.68
N ALA A 711 15.25 -20.18 2.54
CA ALA A 711 15.25 -21.64 2.58
C ALA A 711 13.88 -22.17 3.01
N ASP A 712 13.28 -21.61 4.07
CA ASP A 712 11.94 -22.01 4.54
C ASP A 712 10.85 -21.77 3.48
N TYR A 713 10.87 -20.58 2.86
CA TYR A 713 9.92 -20.20 1.81
C TYR A 713 9.97 -21.17 0.62
N PHE A 714 11.17 -21.49 0.15
CA PHE A 714 11.34 -22.36 -1.02
C PHE A 714 11.07 -23.84 -0.71
N GLU A 715 11.46 -24.33 0.47
CA GLU A 715 11.28 -25.73 0.91
C GLU A 715 9.82 -26.16 1.06
N ASN A 716 8.92 -25.20 1.13
CA ASN A 716 7.51 -25.42 1.44
C ASN A 716 6.57 -24.95 0.34
N ASN A 717 7.05 -24.91 -0.90
CA ASN A 717 6.29 -24.42 -2.06
C ASN A 717 5.65 -23.06 -1.76
N GLN A 718 6.45 -22.09 -1.31
CA GLN A 718 6.04 -20.69 -1.15
C GLN A 718 5.05 -20.43 0.00
N GLY A 719 4.92 -21.37 0.94
CA GLY A 719 4.22 -21.18 2.21
C GLY A 719 5.22 -21.11 3.36
N SER A 720 5.01 -20.20 4.32
CA SER A 720 5.78 -20.27 5.56
C SER A 720 5.34 -21.50 6.37
N SER A 721 6.32 -22.25 6.85
CA SER A 721 6.08 -23.55 7.47
C SER A 721 6.39 -23.55 8.96
N ASN A 722 5.77 -24.49 9.66
CA ASN A 722 6.12 -24.81 11.03
C ASN A 722 6.89 -26.14 11.04
N ASP A 723 7.88 -26.23 10.15
CA ASP A 723 8.72 -27.41 10.00
C ASP A 723 9.85 -27.42 11.04
N ILE A 724 9.99 -28.57 11.70
CA ILE A 724 11.08 -28.86 12.62
C ILE A 724 11.94 -29.95 11.98
N TYR A 725 13.16 -29.59 11.60
CA TYR A 725 14.13 -30.44 10.95
C TYR A 725 14.89 -31.25 12.00
N MET A 726 14.90 -32.56 11.81
CA MET A 726 15.43 -33.52 12.79
C MET A 726 16.00 -34.76 12.11
N HIS A 727 16.79 -35.53 12.85
CA HIS A 727 17.22 -36.86 12.44
C HIS A 727 16.04 -37.84 12.35
N TYR A 728 16.07 -38.76 11.37
CA TYR A 728 14.98 -39.70 11.10
C TYR A 728 14.55 -40.57 12.30
N SER A 729 15.48 -40.88 13.20
CA SER A 729 15.21 -41.70 14.41
C SER A 729 14.11 -41.14 15.30
N VAL A 730 13.81 -39.84 15.25
CA VAL A 730 12.69 -39.26 16.01
C VAL A 730 11.35 -39.89 15.64
N LEU A 731 11.18 -40.36 14.40
CA LEU A 731 9.93 -40.98 13.95
C LEU A 731 9.72 -42.36 14.59
N GLU A 732 10.79 -43.08 14.93
CA GLU A 732 10.72 -44.36 15.63
C GLU A 732 10.33 -44.18 17.10
N GLU A 733 10.70 -43.04 17.70
CA GLU A 733 10.31 -42.69 19.07
C GLU A 733 8.85 -42.22 19.15
N LEU A 734 8.41 -41.45 18.16
CA LEU A 734 7.08 -40.83 18.13
C LEU A 734 5.99 -41.70 17.48
N SER A 735 6.33 -42.57 16.54
CA SER A 735 5.36 -43.40 15.82
C SER A 735 5.58 -44.88 16.04
N GLU A 736 4.51 -45.62 16.34
CA GLU A 736 4.54 -47.08 16.39
C GLU A 736 4.55 -47.72 14.98
N LYS A 737 4.23 -46.93 13.95
CA LYS A 737 4.24 -47.35 12.56
C LYS A 737 5.42 -46.71 11.85
N THR A 738 6.05 -47.48 10.97
CA THR A 738 7.09 -46.93 10.09
C THR A 738 6.48 -45.84 9.22
N VAL A 739 7.03 -44.63 9.31
CA VAL A 739 6.61 -43.49 8.51
C VAL A 739 7.53 -43.45 7.28
N PRO A 740 7.02 -43.68 6.06
CA PRO A 740 7.86 -43.76 4.88
C PRO A 740 8.43 -42.39 4.50
N PHE A 741 9.57 -42.40 3.80
CA PHE A 741 10.10 -41.23 3.12
C PHE A 741 9.19 -40.82 1.96
N THR A 742 8.84 -39.54 1.91
CA THR A 742 7.91 -38.98 0.92
C THR A 742 8.54 -37.93 0.04
N ASP A 743 9.57 -37.24 0.53
CA ASP A 743 10.28 -36.21 -0.20
C ASP A 743 11.69 -36.68 -0.51
N TYR A 744 12.09 -36.62 -1.77
CA TYR A 744 13.41 -37.00 -2.25
C TYR A 744 14.07 -35.78 -2.89
N LYS A 745 15.36 -35.59 -2.63
CA LYS A 745 16.16 -34.56 -3.31
C LYS A 745 17.38 -35.16 -3.96
N PHE A 746 17.66 -34.67 -5.16
CA PHE A 746 18.72 -35.16 -6.01
C PHE A 746 19.66 -34.00 -6.32
N ARG A 747 20.96 -34.23 -6.12
CA ARG A 747 22.02 -33.39 -6.67
C ARG A 747 22.59 -34.10 -7.89
N ILE A 748 22.65 -33.41 -9.03
CA ILE A 748 23.05 -34.01 -10.30
C ILE A 748 24.49 -33.63 -10.65
N THR A 749 25.18 -34.54 -11.34
CA THR A 749 26.57 -34.33 -11.76
C THR A 749 26.70 -33.35 -12.92
N ASP A 750 25.69 -33.29 -13.79
CA ASP A 750 25.60 -32.36 -14.92
C ASP A 750 24.31 -31.54 -14.86
N PRO A 751 24.38 -30.28 -14.37
CA PRO A 751 23.23 -29.38 -14.30
C PRO A 751 22.50 -29.15 -15.62
N SER A 752 23.18 -29.33 -16.77
CA SER A 752 22.57 -29.09 -18.09
C SER A 752 21.51 -30.14 -18.48
N ARG A 753 21.50 -31.30 -17.80
CA ARG A 753 20.54 -32.38 -18.00
C ARG A 753 19.38 -32.36 -16.98
N ALA A 754 19.26 -31.34 -16.14
CA ALA A 754 18.25 -31.27 -15.07
C ALA A 754 16.83 -31.60 -15.56
N ASP A 755 16.37 -30.99 -16.64
CA ASP A 755 15.01 -31.18 -17.17
C ASP A 755 14.80 -32.58 -17.76
N GLU A 756 15.84 -33.13 -18.38
CA GLU A 756 15.84 -34.50 -18.91
C GLU A 756 15.73 -35.50 -17.75
N LEU A 757 16.60 -35.38 -16.75
CA LEU A 757 16.64 -36.23 -15.57
C LEU A 757 15.35 -36.09 -14.74
N THR A 758 14.76 -34.90 -14.65
CA THR A 758 13.47 -34.70 -13.96
C THR A 758 12.37 -35.54 -14.61
N ARG A 759 12.23 -35.50 -15.94
CA ARG A 759 11.23 -36.32 -16.66
C ARG A 759 11.54 -37.82 -16.59
N LEU A 760 12.81 -38.19 -16.60
CA LEU A 760 13.23 -39.59 -16.44
C LEU A 760 12.92 -40.09 -15.03
N LEU A 761 13.13 -39.30 -13.99
CA LEU A 761 12.77 -39.64 -12.61
C LEU A 761 11.26 -39.90 -12.48
N GLU A 762 10.40 -39.05 -13.04
CA GLU A 762 8.95 -39.30 -13.04
C GLU A 762 8.58 -40.58 -13.80
N THR A 763 9.27 -40.88 -14.89
CA THR A 763 9.02 -42.10 -15.68
C THR A 763 9.50 -43.36 -14.95
N VAL A 764 10.69 -43.32 -14.35
CA VAL A 764 11.31 -44.44 -13.65
C VAL A 764 10.56 -44.75 -12.36
N PHE A 765 10.13 -43.72 -11.63
CA PHE A 765 9.40 -43.86 -10.36
C PHE A 765 7.88 -43.73 -10.54
N ILE A 766 7.34 -43.98 -11.74
CA ILE A 766 5.91 -43.86 -12.03
C ILE A 766 5.06 -44.82 -11.16
N ASP A 767 5.58 -46.02 -10.89
CA ASP A 767 4.93 -47.02 -10.03
C ASP A 767 4.85 -46.58 -8.57
N HIS A 768 5.71 -45.63 -8.17
CA HIS A 768 5.70 -44.98 -6.86
C HIS A 768 4.92 -43.65 -6.86
N GLY A 769 4.43 -43.22 -8.03
CA GLY A 769 3.71 -41.97 -8.20
C GLY A 769 4.57 -40.73 -7.93
N MET A 770 5.88 -40.78 -8.25
CA MET A 770 6.78 -39.65 -8.08
C MET A 770 6.41 -38.50 -9.02
N THR A 771 6.33 -37.29 -8.46
CA THR A 771 6.32 -36.04 -9.21
C THR A 771 7.64 -35.33 -8.95
N ALA A 772 8.37 -34.98 -9.99
CA ALA A 772 9.68 -34.36 -9.88
C ALA A 772 9.66 -32.95 -10.48
N LYS A 773 10.37 -32.01 -9.85
CA LYS A 773 10.50 -30.63 -10.32
C LYS A 773 11.96 -30.21 -10.28
N SER A 774 12.42 -29.57 -11.36
CA SER A 774 13.71 -28.89 -11.40
C SER A 774 13.65 -27.66 -10.48
N THR A 775 14.64 -27.54 -9.59
CA THR A 775 14.76 -26.40 -8.66
C THR A 775 15.00 -25.11 -9.44
N LEU A 776 15.88 -25.15 -10.44
CA LEU A 776 16.25 -23.99 -11.25
C LEU A 776 15.08 -23.51 -12.11
N GLU A 777 14.32 -24.44 -12.70
CA GLU A 777 13.09 -24.13 -13.42
C GLU A 777 12.03 -23.51 -12.50
N SER A 778 11.90 -24.02 -11.26
CA SER A 778 10.98 -23.46 -10.27
C SER A 778 11.33 -22.01 -9.91
N ILE A 779 12.62 -21.71 -9.71
CA ILE A 779 13.13 -20.35 -9.46
C ILE A 779 12.88 -19.44 -10.67
N ASP A 780 13.17 -19.91 -11.89
CA ASP A 780 12.97 -19.14 -13.11
C ASP A 780 11.47 -18.85 -13.37
N GLN A 781 10.60 -19.82 -13.09
CA GLN A 781 9.15 -19.66 -13.19
C GLN A 781 8.63 -18.63 -12.18
N GLU A 782 9.07 -18.70 -10.92
CA GLU A 782 8.73 -17.72 -9.87
C GLU A 782 9.19 -16.31 -10.26
N GLN A 783 10.40 -16.20 -10.82
CA GLN A 783 10.92 -14.94 -11.33
C GLN A 783 10.10 -14.43 -12.52
N ALA A 784 9.65 -15.30 -13.42
CA ALA A 784 8.80 -14.93 -14.55
C ALA A 784 7.45 -14.37 -14.08
N GLN A 785 6.85 -14.98 -13.05
CA GLN A 785 5.62 -14.49 -12.41
C GLN A 785 5.83 -13.12 -11.75
N THR A 786 6.89 -12.97 -10.95
CA THR A 786 7.27 -11.69 -10.32
C THR A 786 7.55 -10.62 -11.38
N ASN A 787 8.29 -10.96 -12.44
CA ASN A 787 8.58 -10.06 -13.54
C ASN A 787 7.33 -9.63 -14.28
N ALA A 788 6.35 -10.51 -14.46
CA ALA A 788 5.10 -10.16 -15.11
C ALA A 788 4.25 -9.21 -14.26
N PHE A 789 4.21 -9.43 -12.94
CA PHE A 789 3.57 -8.51 -12.00
C PHE A 789 4.28 -7.14 -12.01
N ASN A 790 5.62 -7.14 -12.04
CA ASN A 790 6.42 -5.92 -12.20
C ASN A 790 6.14 -5.20 -13.52
N GLN A 791 6.00 -5.94 -14.64
CA GLN A 791 5.64 -5.38 -15.95
C GLN A 791 4.24 -4.76 -15.97
N LEU A 792 3.27 -5.38 -15.28
CA LEU A 792 1.90 -4.87 -15.14
C LEU A 792 1.91 -3.45 -14.53
N PHE A 793 2.62 -3.29 -13.41
CA PHE A 793 2.75 -2.01 -12.73
C PHE A 793 3.59 -1.00 -13.51
N GLN A 794 4.68 -1.44 -14.16
CA GLN A 794 5.46 -0.59 -15.07
C GLN A 794 4.60 -0.04 -16.20
N GLY A 795 3.76 -0.89 -16.81
CA GLY A 795 2.82 -0.48 -17.85
C GLY A 795 1.82 0.56 -17.33
N PHE A 796 1.27 0.33 -16.13
CA PHE A 796 0.34 1.24 -15.49
C PHE A 796 0.98 2.62 -15.18
N MET A 797 2.17 2.68 -14.58
CA MET A 797 2.82 3.96 -14.34
C MET A 797 3.35 4.62 -15.61
N GLY A 798 3.67 3.84 -16.64
CA GLY A 798 3.97 4.35 -17.98
C GLY A 798 2.83 5.22 -18.53
N LEU A 799 1.58 4.88 -18.22
CA LEU A 799 0.43 5.76 -18.53
C LEU A 799 0.50 7.08 -17.77
N GLY A 800 0.89 7.05 -16.49
CA GLY A 800 1.15 8.25 -15.69
C GLY A 800 2.23 9.14 -16.32
N LEU A 801 3.33 8.55 -16.79
CA LEU A 801 4.39 9.24 -17.55
C LEU A 801 3.88 9.90 -18.81
N LEU A 802 3.08 9.18 -19.59
CA LEU A 802 2.45 9.73 -20.79
C LEU A 802 1.61 10.97 -20.46
N VAL A 803 0.78 10.91 -19.41
CA VAL A 803 -0.03 12.05 -18.96
C VAL A 803 0.85 13.23 -18.49
N GLY A 804 1.91 12.96 -17.71
CA GLY A 804 2.85 13.98 -17.24
C GLY A 804 3.61 14.68 -18.37
N VAL A 805 4.05 13.92 -19.39
CA VAL A 805 4.74 14.47 -20.56
C VAL A 805 3.77 15.18 -21.51
N ALA A 806 2.55 14.68 -21.67
CA ALA A 806 1.49 15.35 -22.42
C ALA A 806 1.14 16.71 -21.80
N ALA A 807 1.15 16.81 -20.46
CA ALA A 807 0.93 18.07 -19.77
C ALA A 807 1.88 19.18 -20.22
N LEU A 808 3.19 18.90 -20.20
CA LEU A 808 4.21 19.86 -20.64
C LEU A 808 3.99 20.34 -22.08
N GLY A 809 3.60 19.42 -22.97
CA GLY A 809 3.24 19.76 -24.35
C GLY A 809 2.06 20.73 -24.42
N VAL A 810 0.94 20.40 -23.76
CA VAL A 810 -0.28 21.24 -23.76
C VAL A 810 0.00 22.62 -23.16
N ILE A 811 0.79 22.68 -22.09
CA ILE A 811 1.23 23.94 -21.47
C ILE A 811 2.10 24.75 -22.42
N ALA A 812 3.03 24.11 -23.13
CA ALA A 812 3.87 24.77 -24.13
C ALA A 812 3.03 25.36 -25.27
N PHE A 813 2.06 24.62 -25.83
CA PHE A 813 1.13 25.14 -26.84
C PHE A 813 0.39 26.38 -26.37
N ARG A 814 -0.14 26.33 -25.15
CA ARG A 814 -0.84 27.46 -24.52
C ARG A 814 0.07 28.67 -24.33
N ALA A 815 1.28 28.47 -23.84
CA ALA A 815 2.24 29.55 -23.59
C ALA A 815 2.62 30.30 -24.87
N VAL A 816 2.65 29.64 -26.04
CA VAL A 816 2.92 30.30 -27.32
C VAL A 816 1.82 31.31 -27.68
N VAL A 817 0.56 30.95 -27.47
CA VAL A 817 -0.58 31.81 -27.76
C VAL A 817 -0.59 33.02 -26.83
N GLU A 818 -0.42 32.80 -25.52
CA GLU A 818 -0.38 33.87 -24.51
C GLU A 818 0.75 34.87 -24.75
N ARG A 819 1.87 34.42 -25.34
CA ARG A 819 3.10 35.22 -25.49
C ARG A 819 3.30 35.76 -26.89
N ARG A 820 2.33 35.64 -27.80
CA ARG A 820 2.47 36.01 -29.22
C ARG A 820 3.03 37.43 -29.43
N GLN A 821 2.50 38.42 -28.72
CA GLN A 821 2.98 39.82 -28.81
C GLN A 821 4.42 39.96 -28.30
N SER A 822 4.75 39.35 -27.15
CA SER A 822 6.11 39.38 -26.59
C SER A 822 7.14 38.71 -27.52
N ILE A 823 6.76 37.61 -28.18
CA ILE A 823 7.60 36.92 -29.17
C ILE A 823 7.83 37.83 -30.39
N GLY A 824 6.77 38.50 -30.86
CA GLY A 824 6.86 39.51 -31.91
C GLY A 824 7.83 40.65 -31.60
N MET A 825 7.75 41.19 -30.37
CA MET A 825 8.66 42.23 -29.89
C MET A 825 10.11 41.74 -29.80
N MET A 826 10.35 40.54 -29.24
CA MET A 826 11.69 39.96 -29.17
C MET A 826 12.29 39.80 -30.58
N ARG A 827 11.49 39.32 -31.54
CA ARG A 827 11.92 39.20 -32.94
C ARG A 827 12.17 40.56 -33.61
N ALA A 828 11.39 41.59 -33.28
CA ALA A 828 11.61 42.95 -33.77
C ALA A 828 12.92 43.56 -33.24
N ILE A 829 13.31 43.25 -32.01
CA ILE A 829 14.56 43.70 -31.36
C ILE A 829 15.78 42.86 -31.83
N GLY A 830 15.57 41.81 -32.62
CA GLY A 830 16.64 41.05 -33.27
C GLY A 830 16.78 39.60 -32.83
N TYR A 831 15.86 39.03 -32.05
CA TYR A 831 15.85 37.58 -31.78
C TYR A 831 15.66 36.79 -33.08
N LYS A 832 16.57 35.86 -33.36
CA LYS A 832 16.45 34.92 -34.47
C LYS A 832 15.33 33.90 -34.17
N ALA A 833 14.69 33.36 -35.20
CA ALA A 833 13.66 32.32 -35.06
C ALA A 833 14.17 31.12 -34.23
N ARG A 834 15.41 30.68 -34.47
CA ARG A 834 16.06 29.59 -33.70
C ARG A 834 16.25 29.95 -32.22
N MET A 835 16.48 31.22 -31.87
CA MET A 835 16.61 31.66 -30.47
C MET A 835 15.26 31.57 -29.76
N VAL A 836 14.17 31.96 -30.43
CA VAL A 836 12.80 31.79 -29.90
C VAL A 836 12.48 30.31 -29.72
N GLN A 837 12.78 29.47 -30.71
CA GLN A 837 12.55 28.02 -30.59
C GLN A 837 13.33 27.42 -29.41
N LEU A 838 14.62 27.77 -29.29
CA LEU A 838 15.47 27.27 -28.22
C LEU A 838 15.02 27.79 -26.85
N GLN A 839 14.47 29.00 -26.76
CA GLN A 839 13.90 29.53 -25.51
C GLN A 839 12.78 28.64 -24.98
N PHE A 840 11.81 28.26 -25.83
CA PHE A 840 10.71 27.38 -25.44
C PHE A 840 11.17 25.96 -25.11
N LEU A 841 12.13 25.41 -25.86
CA LEU A 841 12.72 24.10 -25.56
C LEU A 841 13.47 24.09 -24.22
N MET A 842 14.23 25.15 -23.93
CA MET A 842 14.92 25.30 -22.64
C MET A 842 13.94 25.53 -21.48
N GLU A 843 12.85 26.24 -21.71
CA GLU A 843 11.77 26.43 -20.72
C GLU A 843 11.15 25.08 -20.31
N SER A 844 10.77 24.24 -21.27
CA SER A 844 10.29 22.88 -21.00
C SER A 844 11.38 21.99 -20.39
N GLY A 845 12.61 22.04 -20.93
CA GLY A 845 13.73 21.24 -20.46
C GLY A 845 14.10 21.51 -19.00
N VAL A 846 14.06 22.77 -18.56
CA VAL A 846 14.32 23.13 -17.15
C VAL A 846 13.24 22.56 -16.24
N VAL A 847 11.95 22.65 -16.63
CA VAL A 847 10.86 22.07 -15.83
C VAL A 847 10.97 20.54 -15.77
N ALA A 848 11.28 19.89 -16.89
CA ALA A 848 11.48 18.43 -16.94
C ALA A 848 12.65 18.00 -16.05
N VAL A 849 13.83 18.64 -16.18
CA VAL A 849 15.01 18.29 -15.37
C VAL A 849 14.77 18.54 -13.89
N LEU A 850 14.22 19.69 -13.51
CA LEU A 850 13.93 19.98 -12.10
C LEU A 850 12.89 19.01 -11.53
N GLY A 851 11.85 18.70 -12.31
CA GLY A 851 10.82 17.76 -11.89
C GLY A 851 11.37 16.34 -11.75
N SER A 852 12.26 15.90 -12.65
CA SER A 852 12.97 14.63 -12.52
C SER A 852 13.86 14.60 -11.29
N LEU A 853 14.64 15.66 -11.02
CA LEU A 853 15.50 15.73 -9.84
C LEU A 853 14.71 15.66 -8.53
N LEU A 854 13.60 16.40 -8.44
CA LEU A 854 12.70 16.35 -7.29
C LEU A 854 12.04 14.98 -7.16
N GLY A 855 11.52 14.42 -8.26
CA GLY A 855 10.87 13.11 -8.26
C GLY A 855 11.80 11.98 -7.86
N ILE A 856 13.03 11.95 -8.40
CA ILE A 856 14.05 10.95 -8.03
C ILE A 856 14.42 11.10 -6.56
N GLY A 857 14.75 12.31 -6.11
CA GLY A 857 15.18 12.55 -4.74
C GLY A 857 14.10 12.14 -3.72
N LEU A 858 12.87 12.61 -3.93
CA LEU A 858 11.75 12.28 -3.04
C LEU A 858 11.32 10.82 -3.15
N GLY A 859 11.34 10.24 -4.35
CA GLY A 859 10.94 8.85 -4.57
C GLY A 859 11.95 7.87 -3.98
N THR A 860 13.25 8.18 -4.07
CA THR A 860 14.32 7.43 -3.39
C THR A 860 14.15 7.50 -1.87
N LEU A 861 13.85 8.68 -1.35
CA LEU A 861 13.62 8.88 0.08
C LEU A 861 12.43 8.06 0.57
N MET A 862 11.30 8.12 -0.15
CA MET A 862 10.12 7.34 0.23
C MET A 862 10.37 5.84 0.10
N ALA A 863 11.03 5.40 -0.98
CA ALA A 863 11.42 4.00 -1.15
C ALA A 863 12.37 3.51 -0.05
N TRP A 864 13.25 4.38 0.46
CA TRP A 864 14.10 4.07 1.61
C TRP A 864 13.28 3.88 2.89
N ASN A 865 12.27 4.71 3.15
CA ASN A 865 11.39 4.53 4.31
C ASN A 865 10.57 3.24 4.20
N ILE A 866 10.05 2.93 3.01
CA ILE A 866 9.37 1.65 2.74
C ILE A 866 10.33 0.47 2.94
N TYR A 867 11.55 0.57 2.39
CA TYR A 867 12.57 -0.46 2.56
C TYR A 867 12.88 -0.71 4.03
N LYS A 868 13.10 0.34 4.83
CA LYS A 868 13.39 0.22 6.25
C LYS A 868 12.27 -0.53 6.99
N SER A 869 11.02 -0.19 6.68
CA SER A 869 9.84 -0.86 7.23
C SER A 869 9.79 -2.35 6.84
N ILE A 870 10.00 -2.67 5.57
CA ILE A 870 9.99 -4.06 5.08
C ILE A 870 11.19 -4.86 5.62
N SER A 871 12.35 -4.23 5.75
CA SER A 871 13.58 -4.88 6.22
C SER A 871 13.58 -5.17 7.72
N GLN A 872 12.67 -4.55 8.48
CA GLN A 872 12.38 -4.97 9.85
C GLN A 872 11.72 -6.35 9.78
N GLU A 873 10.60 -6.48 9.06
CA GLU A 873 9.83 -7.72 8.99
C GLU A 873 10.45 -8.88 8.18
N SER A 874 11.46 -8.63 7.33
CA SER A 874 12.03 -9.64 6.43
C SER A 874 13.55 -9.52 6.27
N ALA A 875 14.27 -10.57 6.69
CA ALA A 875 15.72 -10.60 6.67
C ALA A 875 16.26 -10.87 5.26
N GLY A 876 17.21 -10.05 4.79
CA GLY A 876 17.92 -10.28 3.53
C GLY A 876 17.46 -9.45 2.33
N VAL A 877 16.50 -8.54 2.50
CA VAL A 877 16.19 -7.53 1.48
C VAL A 877 17.32 -6.49 1.42
N THR A 878 17.91 -6.30 0.23
CA THR A 878 18.95 -5.27 0.02
C THR A 878 18.39 -4.05 -0.69
N PHE A 879 18.68 -2.86 -0.18
CA PHE A 879 18.35 -1.61 -0.88
C PHE A 879 19.34 -1.33 -2.01
N SER A 880 18.88 -1.45 -3.26
CA SER A 880 19.64 -1.11 -4.44
C SER A 880 18.87 -0.11 -5.31
N ILE A 881 19.57 0.93 -5.78
CA ILE A 881 18.99 1.90 -6.71
C ILE A 881 19.34 1.44 -8.13
N PRO A 882 18.36 1.09 -8.99
CA PRO A 882 18.65 0.65 -10.36
C PRO A 882 18.99 1.85 -11.26
N ILE A 883 20.23 2.33 -11.19
CA ILE A 883 20.70 3.55 -11.87
C ILE A 883 20.38 3.52 -13.37
N VAL A 884 20.49 2.36 -14.01
CA VAL A 884 20.19 2.20 -15.45
C VAL A 884 18.71 2.44 -15.74
N ASN A 885 17.80 1.85 -14.96
CA ASN A 885 16.35 2.03 -15.14
C ASN A 885 15.96 3.48 -14.86
N VAL A 886 16.50 4.08 -13.80
CA VAL A 886 16.26 5.48 -13.44
C VAL A 886 16.77 6.42 -14.54
N ALA A 887 17.99 6.20 -15.05
CA ALA A 887 18.54 6.98 -16.14
C ALA A 887 17.70 6.84 -17.42
N ALA A 888 17.20 5.63 -17.72
CA ALA A 888 16.31 5.38 -18.85
C ALA A 888 14.98 6.14 -18.69
N ILE A 889 14.34 6.08 -17.51
CA ILE A 889 13.09 6.80 -17.22
C ILE A 889 13.28 8.31 -17.41
N VAL A 890 14.35 8.88 -16.84
CA VAL A 890 14.66 10.31 -16.98
C VAL A 890 14.94 10.68 -18.42
N LEU A 891 15.74 9.87 -19.13
CA LEU A 891 16.06 10.11 -20.53
C LEU A 891 14.79 10.11 -21.38
N VAL A 892 13.93 9.11 -21.22
CA VAL A 892 12.64 9.01 -21.90
C VAL A 892 11.78 10.23 -21.57
N ALA A 893 11.61 10.57 -20.29
CA ALA A 893 10.79 11.69 -19.86
C ALA A 893 11.26 13.03 -20.46
N VAL A 894 12.57 13.30 -20.43
CA VAL A 894 13.17 14.52 -20.99
C VAL A 894 13.06 14.54 -22.52
N VAL A 895 13.38 13.43 -23.20
CA VAL A 895 13.29 13.32 -24.66
C VAL A 895 11.85 13.55 -25.13
N PHE A 896 10.87 12.85 -24.55
CA PHE A 896 9.47 13.02 -24.92
C PHE A 896 8.94 14.42 -24.56
N SER A 897 9.38 15.01 -23.45
CA SER A 897 9.04 16.40 -23.11
C SER A 897 9.53 17.40 -24.16
N LEU A 898 10.78 17.24 -24.62
CA LEU A 898 11.35 18.08 -25.68
C LEU A 898 10.66 17.85 -27.03
N LEU A 899 10.33 16.60 -27.37
CA LEU A 899 9.58 16.25 -28.58
C LEU A 899 8.20 16.91 -28.58
N ASN A 900 7.46 16.80 -27.48
CA ASN A 900 6.13 17.44 -27.33
C ASN A 900 6.21 18.97 -27.40
N THR A 901 7.30 19.56 -26.90
CA THR A 901 7.52 21.02 -26.94
C THR A 901 8.04 21.50 -28.30
N MET A 902 8.61 20.61 -29.12
CA MET A 902 9.21 21.00 -30.40
C MET A 902 8.19 21.58 -31.38
N LEU A 903 6.98 21.02 -31.43
CA LEU A 903 5.90 21.50 -32.30
C LEU A 903 5.45 22.92 -31.93
N PRO A 904 5.06 23.23 -30.68
CA PRO A 904 4.71 24.60 -30.30
C PRO A 904 5.90 25.56 -30.42
N ALA A 905 7.12 25.15 -30.08
CA ALA A 905 8.32 25.99 -30.23
C ALA A 905 8.58 26.40 -31.70
N ARG A 906 8.35 25.48 -32.65
CA ARG A 906 8.43 25.80 -34.09
C ARG A 906 7.35 26.80 -34.49
N GLN A 907 6.11 26.60 -34.05
CA GLN A 907 5.02 27.56 -34.31
C GLN A 907 5.35 28.95 -33.76
N ALA A 908 5.88 29.04 -32.54
CA ALA A 908 6.32 30.29 -31.92
C ALA A 908 7.38 31.02 -32.75
N SER A 909 8.38 30.28 -33.23
CA SER A 909 9.46 30.84 -34.05
C SER A 909 8.99 31.40 -35.41
N GLY A 910 7.85 30.91 -35.91
CA GLY A 910 7.25 31.33 -37.17
C GLY A 910 6.48 32.65 -37.09
N ILE A 911 6.11 33.13 -35.91
CA ILE A 911 5.28 34.33 -35.71
C ILE A 911 5.99 35.57 -36.23
N LYS A 912 5.47 36.21 -37.28
CA LYS A 912 6.10 37.40 -37.87
C LYS A 912 5.92 38.63 -36.96
N PRO A 913 6.95 39.49 -36.80
CA PRO A 913 6.85 40.69 -35.96
C PRO A 913 5.66 41.60 -36.32
N ALA A 914 5.44 41.83 -37.62
CA ALA A 914 4.36 42.69 -38.10
C ALA A 914 2.95 42.15 -37.78
N GLU A 915 2.77 40.82 -37.80
CA GLU A 915 1.48 40.18 -37.47
C GLU A 915 1.24 40.21 -35.95
N ALA A 916 2.29 40.04 -35.15
CA ALA A 916 2.21 40.03 -33.70
C ALA A 916 1.97 41.41 -33.07
N LEU A 917 2.45 42.48 -33.72
CA LEU A 917 2.28 43.86 -33.24
C LEU A 917 0.97 44.52 -33.69
N ARG A 918 0.31 43.97 -34.71
CA ARG A 918 -1.00 44.44 -35.21
C ARG A 918 -2.19 43.81 -34.44
N TYR A 919 -1.91 42.81 -33.61
CA TYR A 919 -2.91 42.10 -32.84
C TYR A 919 -3.26 42.91 -31.57
N GLU A 920 -4.45 43.51 -31.55
CA GLU A 920 -5.11 44.05 -30.34
C GLU A 920 -6.23 43.12 -29.90
#